data_AF-A0A7K3IWC9-F1
#
_entry.id   AF-A0A7K3IWC9-F1
#
_cell.length_a   1.000
_cell.length_b   1.000
_cell.length_c   1.000
_cell.angle_alpha   90.00
_cell.angle_beta   90.00
_cell.angle_gamma   90.00
#
_symmetry.space_group_name_H-M   'P 1'
#
loop_
_entity.id
_entity.type
_entity.pdbx_description
1 polymer ?
#
loop_
_entity_poly.entity_id
_entity_poly.type
_entity_poly.pdbx_seq_one_letter_code
_entity_poly.pdbx_strand_id
1 'polypeptide(L)'
;MSSALPVNPDQPVVSGTNAGMPDTNSLLCIGQSEKAFELDHAGAGVSGLAYGEDESGKHLFILDRNNKQIIVYTISPNTEILVYKELIPLKKARLISPRGLVYSLENGSEVFYFLDYAKVKNTTISRLYRYDTGRNDLTYVNLTDKAFEIGAKEVYGLTLQNDNLFLSFDPSGYSDQVMRMRRGILSMSVSDKSDLSVQIKKNMKERPIAWGKALAGQPLIIRHLPGPGKPAGGDNVEASLALATMNMDGVDYIWGTIGSDNIYLIDSKSGRGIFFFDMPGTKEPDRINHMGIAFGSGHLWAAEPRTEGLVVHRINVQKNLDLPYEGPKRFREVRMRLTSTLKDKVEIPRGQVFHTFLHPFPEQVLGRQGVIPNSVQVNDITNVSDCNIEHLYLNPGNDPDSRQDYTLITYSADLHPDIRKYETDFGIRVWTREYKHFIYPHLVKGDSGPKGTTYLEDDDILYKYKEKPEIYKSFIQRVKDYTISEYDIEPEMDNPYWAARNIAEYVKENYHYPKDEEGFYATYDYEKGNYNSNPGNLKAELSADDNYTDNIIACSGTGAMLCGAFRYIGIPATWIGVSQEQTWDTWPTEDKDEFLEFNEESAVGNGHRYNHVWLGEFYKWQRFDATPNRPDGVEFDKKPKEVSQWDMMLRSASGVESRRLIHTIQSEFWANLHNAFADCEEHVNSCGATRYNLLGTYTFPEDFHLSRNTIRYRAIQFVNNVRLVIDESRTATIDWDLAGDWHLDPDAKFDVILERKEDNVDNKVSGFKKFKVVAGSVPLNETSVKTVFTDMEPGKYRIKVVKVGDHATGNARHFDIL
;
A
#
# COMPACT_ATOMS: atom_id res chain seq x y z
N MET A 1 -22.93 18.57 -55.78
CA MET A 1 -23.01 19.96 -55.29
C MET A 1 -22.70 19.92 -53.82
N SER A 2 -21.50 20.38 -53.47
CA SER A 2 -20.99 20.43 -52.10
C SER A 2 -21.51 21.68 -51.40
N SER A 3 -21.78 21.56 -50.11
CA SER A 3 -21.73 22.69 -49.18
C SER A 3 -21.17 22.17 -47.87
N ALA A 4 -19.85 22.19 -47.78
CA ALA A 4 -19.11 22.08 -46.53
C ALA A 4 -19.40 23.35 -45.71
N LEU A 5 -19.77 23.16 -44.44
CA LEU A 5 -19.85 24.25 -43.47
C LEU A 5 -18.42 24.66 -43.05
N PRO A 6 -18.15 25.96 -42.86
CA PRO A 6 -16.82 26.43 -42.51
C PRO A 6 -16.52 26.12 -41.04
N VAL A 7 -15.44 25.37 -40.81
CA VAL A 7 -14.79 25.27 -39.50
C VAL A 7 -14.15 26.62 -39.21
N ASN A 8 -14.52 27.24 -38.08
CA ASN A 8 -13.96 28.50 -37.62
C ASN A 8 -12.50 28.26 -37.14
N PRO A 9 -11.47 28.90 -37.73
CA PRO A 9 -10.07 28.58 -37.46
C PRO A 9 -9.52 29.13 -36.13
N ASP A 10 -10.33 29.82 -35.32
CA ASP A 10 -9.88 30.49 -34.08
C ASP A 10 -10.24 29.75 -32.77
N GLN A 11 -10.54 28.45 -32.81
CA GLN A 11 -10.63 27.63 -31.58
C GLN A 11 -9.30 26.90 -31.35
N PRO A 12 -8.62 27.09 -30.20
CA PRO A 12 -7.45 26.31 -29.86
C PRO A 12 -7.88 24.85 -29.64
N VAL A 13 -7.53 24.00 -30.59
CA VAL A 13 -7.55 22.55 -30.41
C VAL A 13 -6.37 22.23 -29.51
N VAL A 14 -6.63 21.93 -28.25
CA VAL A 14 -5.63 21.43 -27.31
C VAL A 14 -5.14 20.07 -27.83
N SER A 15 -3.98 20.08 -28.47
CA SER A 15 -3.27 18.86 -28.85
C SER A 15 -2.69 18.22 -27.59
N GLY A 16 -3.17 17.02 -27.23
CA GLY A 16 -2.60 16.27 -26.12
C GLY A 16 -1.11 15.99 -26.37
N THR A 17 -0.26 16.46 -25.47
CA THR A 17 1.14 16.04 -25.37
C THR A 17 1.17 14.63 -24.79
N ASN A 18 1.78 13.69 -25.51
CA ASN A 18 2.08 12.36 -24.98
C ASN A 18 3.18 12.52 -23.91
N ALA A 19 2.78 12.80 -22.67
CA ALA A 19 3.65 12.57 -21.51
C ALA A 19 4.05 11.10 -21.52
N GLY A 20 5.37 10.83 -21.48
CA GLY A 20 5.97 9.55 -21.83
C GLY A 20 5.22 8.32 -21.32
N MET A 21 4.52 7.63 -22.23
CA MET A 21 4.00 6.30 -22.02
C MET A 21 4.89 5.27 -22.71
N PRO A 22 4.95 4.03 -22.19
CA PRO A 22 5.51 2.90 -22.92
C PRO A 22 4.77 2.74 -24.26
N ASP A 23 5.45 2.13 -25.24
CA ASP A 23 4.90 1.76 -26.54
C ASP A 23 3.45 1.26 -26.46
N THR A 24 2.67 1.59 -27.50
CA THR A 24 1.21 1.43 -27.67
C THR A 24 0.68 -0.02 -27.65
N ASN A 25 1.37 -0.96 -27.01
CA ASN A 25 0.96 -2.35 -26.80
C ASN A 25 0.99 -2.80 -25.32
N SER A 26 1.38 -1.96 -24.36
CA SER A 26 1.29 -2.34 -22.94
C SER A 26 -0.14 -2.21 -22.42
N LEU A 27 -0.75 -3.31 -22.00
CA LEU A 27 -2.02 -3.29 -21.27
C LEU A 27 -1.84 -2.47 -19.98
N LEU A 28 -2.64 -1.41 -19.80
CA LEU A 28 -2.57 -0.56 -18.61
C LEU A 28 -3.23 -1.26 -17.42
N CYS A 29 -2.56 -1.27 -16.27
CA CYS A 29 -3.14 -1.72 -15.01
C CYS A 29 -3.98 -0.60 -14.35
N ILE A 30 -4.66 -0.93 -13.27
CA ILE A 30 -5.41 0.06 -12.47
C ILE A 30 -4.46 1.13 -11.90
N GLY A 31 -4.92 2.37 -11.87
CA GLY A 31 -4.19 3.52 -11.33
C GLY A 31 -3.25 4.21 -12.33
N GLN A 32 -3.01 3.62 -13.50
CA GLN A 32 -2.21 4.26 -14.56
C GLN A 32 -3.04 5.27 -15.35
N SER A 33 -2.41 6.40 -15.69
CA SER A 33 -3.00 7.40 -16.57
C SER A 33 -3.08 6.83 -17.99
N GLU A 34 -4.27 6.78 -18.57
CA GLU A 34 -4.48 6.45 -19.99
C GLU A 34 -4.26 7.66 -20.89
N LYS A 35 -4.50 8.86 -20.37
CA LYS A 35 -4.33 10.12 -21.09
C LYS A 35 -4.17 11.28 -20.12
N ALA A 36 -3.41 12.29 -20.50
CA ALA A 36 -3.28 13.55 -19.80
C ALA A 36 -3.69 14.71 -20.73
N PHE A 37 -4.39 15.70 -20.17
CA PHE A 37 -4.90 16.87 -20.88
C PHE A 37 -4.38 18.14 -20.22
N GLU A 38 -3.58 18.93 -20.94
CA GLU A 38 -3.17 20.26 -20.51
C GLU A 38 -4.30 21.26 -20.81
N LEU A 39 -4.76 22.02 -19.80
CA LEU A 39 -5.90 22.92 -19.92
C LEU A 39 -5.47 24.37 -19.65
N ASP A 40 -5.70 25.25 -20.63
CA ASP A 40 -5.26 26.66 -20.58
C ASP A 40 -6.16 27.54 -19.70
N HIS A 41 -7.43 27.16 -19.50
CA HIS A 41 -8.42 28.00 -18.81
C HIS A 41 -8.49 27.75 -17.29
N ALA A 42 -7.65 26.87 -16.74
CA ALA A 42 -7.61 26.54 -15.33
C ALA A 42 -6.16 26.54 -14.83
N GLY A 43 -5.86 27.29 -13.78
CA GLY A 43 -4.52 27.33 -13.18
C GLY A 43 -4.46 26.62 -11.83
N ALA A 44 -3.44 26.96 -11.03
CA ALA A 44 -3.22 26.57 -9.64
C ALA A 44 -4.46 26.63 -8.68
N GLY A 45 -5.53 27.32 -9.05
CA GLY A 45 -6.72 27.55 -8.22
C GLY A 45 -7.78 26.44 -8.27
N VAL A 46 -7.51 25.28 -8.87
CA VAL A 46 -8.49 24.20 -9.00
C VAL A 46 -8.77 23.57 -7.64
N SER A 47 -10.04 23.55 -7.25
CA SER A 47 -10.46 23.10 -5.92
C SER A 47 -11.61 22.08 -5.93
N GLY A 48 -12.03 21.62 -7.11
CA GLY A 48 -13.07 20.60 -7.26
C GLY A 48 -13.23 20.16 -8.71
N LEU A 49 -13.63 18.91 -8.90
CA LEU A 49 -13.91 18.30 -10.19
C LEU A 49 -15.24 17.55 -10.10
N ALA A 50 -16.08 17.62 -11.12
CA ALA A 50 -17.29 16.81 -11.23
C ALA A 50 -17.47 16.31 -12.66
N TYR A 51 -18.11 15.15 -12.79
CA TYR A 51 -18.55 14.61 -14.07
C TYR A 51 -20.08 14.68 -14.13
N GLY A 52 -20.61 14.99 -15.31
CA GLY A 52 -22.04 14.93 -15.57
C GLY A 52 -22.34 14.42 -16.98
N GLU A 53 -23.51 13.83 -17.13
CA GLU A 53 -24.02 13.38 -18.41
C GLU A 53 -25.49 13.78 -18.52
N ASP A 54 -25.81 14.49 -19.59
CA ASP A 54 -27.14 15.01 -19.90
C ASP A 54 -27.47 14.86 -21.39
N GLU A 55 -28.61 15.42 -21.81
CA GLU A 55 -29.04 15.39 -23.22
C GLU A 55 -28.06 16.08 -24.18
N SER A 56 -27.24 17.00 -23.69
CA SER A 56 -26.21 17.70 -24.47
C SER A 56 -24.88 16.95 -24.53
N GLY A 57 -24.77 15.82 -23.81
CA GLY A 57 -23.63 14.91 -23.83
C GLY A 57 -22.94 14.80 -22.48
N LYS A 58 -21.65 14.47 -22.54
CA LYS A 58 -20.83 14.19 -21.37
C LYS A 58 -19.95 15.39 -21.06
N HIS A 59 -19.89 15.81 -19.81
CA HIS A 59 -19.18 17.02 -19.39
C HIS A 59 -18.31 16.76 -18.17
N LEU A 60 -17.19 17.48 -18.15
CA LEU A 60 -16.30 17.62 -17.01
C LEU A 60 -16.36 19.06 -16.52
N PHE A 61 -16.69 19.23 -15.23
CA PHE A 61 -16.84 20.52 -14.58
C PHE A 61 -15.67 20.75 -13.63
N ILE A 62 -15.04 21.92 -13.70
CA ILE A 62 -13.87 22.30 -12.89
C ILE A 62 -14.22 23.51 -12.04
N LEU A 63 -14.09 23.41 -10.72
CA LEU A 63 -14.26 24.54 -9.82
C LEU A 63 -12.96 25.33 -9.71
N ASP A 64 -13.00 26.58 -10.20
CA ASP A 64 -11.91 27.54 -10.06
C ASP A 64 -12.13 28.42 -8.83
N ARG A 65 -11.33 28.17 -7.79
CA ARG A 65 -11.38 28.89 -6.52
C ARG A 65 -11.05 30.37 -6.66
N ASN A 66 -10.09 30.70 -7.53
CA ASN A 66 -9.54 32.05 -7.63
C ASN A 66 -10.56 32.98 -8.30
N ASN A 67 -11.16 32.52 -9.39
CA ASN A 67 -12.16 33.29 -10.14
C ASN A 67 -13.61 33.05 -9.68
N LYS A 68 -13.84 32.08 -8.78
CA LYS A 68 -15.15 31.73 -8.22
C LYS A 68 -16.16 31.40 -9.33
N GLN A 69 -15.79 30.44 -10.15
CA GLN A 69 -16.56 30.02 -11.32
C GLN A 69 -16.40 28.51 -11.56
N ILE A 70 -17.34 27.93 -12.31
CA ILE A 70 -17.25 26.56 -12.79
C ILE A 70 -16.91 26.61 -14.29
N ILE A 71 -15.85 25.94 -14.69
CA ILE A 71 -15.42 25.80 -16.08
C ILE A 71 -16.01 24.49 -16.62
N VAL A 72 -16.63 24.54 -17.79
CA VAL A 72 -17.29 23.40 -18.41
C VAL A 72 -16.51 22.94 -19.63
N TYR A 73 -16.14 21.65 -19.64
CA TYR A 73 -15.56 20.97 -20.80
C TYR A 73 -16.50 19.86 -21.25
N THR A 74 -16.78 19.77 -22.55
CA THR A 74 -17.48 18.64 -23.15
C THR A 74 -16.48 17.57 -23.55
N ILE A 75 -16.83 16.31 -23.31
CA ILE A 75 -16.05 15.14 -23.73
C ILE A 75 -16.55 14.73 -25.12
N SER A 76 -15.67 14.82 -26.13
CA SER A 76 -16.04 14.44 -27.49
C SER A 76 -16.44 12.95 -27.56
N PRO A 77 -17.61 12.60 -28.13
CA PRO A 77 -18.08 11.21 -28.17
C PRO A 77 -17.16 10.23 -28.90
N ASN A 78 -16.37 10.71 -29.88
CA ASN A 78 -15.58 9.85 -30.75
C ASN A 78 -14.09 9.79 -30.36
N THR A 79 -13.55 10.89 -29.85
CA THR A 79 -12.11 11.02 -29.56
C THR A 79 -11.83 11.11 -28.06
N GLU A 80 -12.88 11.25 -27.24
CA GLU A 80 -12.82 11.42 -25.80
C GLU A 80 -11.85 12.53 -25.35
N ILE A 81 -11.69 13.56 -26.19
CA ILE A 81 -10.94 14.77 -25.86
C ILE A 81 -11.83 15.75 -25.11
N LEU A 82 -11.22 16.54 -24.23
CA LEU A 82 -11.86 17.64 -23.55
C LEU A 82 -11.90 18.87 -24.48
N VAL A 83 -13.09 19.43 -24.68
CA VAL A 83 -13.33 20.63 -25.48
C VAL A 83 -13.98 21.68 -24.59
N TYR A 84 -13.38 22.86 -24.48
CA TYR A 84 -13.94 23.96 -23.70
C TYR A 84 -15.33 24.34 -24.23
N LYS A 85 -16.31 24.45 -23.33
CA LYS A 85 -17.70 24.82 -23.65
C LYS A 85 -18.02 26.23 -23.13
N GLU A 86 -17.97 26.42 -21.81
CA GLU A 86 -18.41 27.68 -21.19
C GLU A 86 -17.89 27.85 -19.75
N LEU A 87 -18.25 29.00 -19.14
CA LEU A 87 -17.96 29.37 -17.76
C LEU A 87 -19.25 29.76 -17.03
N ILE A 88 -19.50 29.16 -15.86
CA ILE A 88 -20.65 29.45 -15.00
C ILE A 88 -20.17 30.28 -13.80
N PRO A 89 -20.49 31.59 -13.72
CA PRO A 89 -20.01 32.45 -12.64
C PRO A 89 -20.78 32.23 -11.33
N LEU A 90 -20.07 32.07 -10.20
CA LEU A 90 -20.68 31.93 -8.86
C LEU A 90 -20.81 33.27 -8.12
N LYS A 91 -20.83 34.41 -8.83
CA LYS A 91 -20.78 35.78 -8.28
C LYS A 91 -21.88 36.12 -7.26
N LYS A 92 -23.01 35.40 -7.27
CA LYS A 92 -24.09 35.58 -6.28
C LYS A 92 -23.75 35.03 -4.90
N ALA A 93 -22.88 34.03 -4.86
CA ALA A 93 -22.40 33.44 -3.63
C ALA A 93 -21.28 34.35 -3.07
N ARG A 94 -21.41 34.82 -1.83
CA ARG A 94 -20.34 35.55 -1.14
C ARG A 94 -19.25 34.57 -0.68
N LEU A 95 -18.61 33.90 -1.64
CA LEU A 95 -17.63 32.84 -1.41
C LEU A 95 -16.29 33.43 -1.01
N ILE A 96 -15.62 32.74 -0.10
CA ILE A 96 -14.26 33.09 0.32
C ILE A 96 -13.27 32.09 -0.27
N SER A 97 -13.56 30.80 -0.12
CA SER A 97 -12.64 29.74 -0.49
C SER A 97 -13.43 28.49 -0.92
N PRO A 98 -14.07 28.55 -2.09
CA PRO A 98 -14.90 27.46 -2.58
C PRO A 98 -14.06 26.25 -2.96
N ARG A 99 -14.60 25.06 -2.73
CA ARG A 99 -13.93 23.76 -2.90
C ARG A 99 -14.94 22.62 -2.96
N GLY A 100 -14.54 21.47 -3.49
CA GLY A 100 -15.43 20.34 -3.74
C GLY A 100 -16.47 20.69 -4.81
N LEU A 101 -16.75 19.77 -5.72
CA LEU A 101 -17.76 20.00 -6.74
C LEU A 101 -18.50 18.71 -7.03
N VAL A 102 -19.82 18.82 -7.15
CA VAL A 102 -20.70 17.73 -7.56
C VAL A 102 -21.69 18.30 -8.56
N TYR A 103 -21.95 17.51 -9.60
CA TYR A 103 -23.03 17.73 -10.55
C TYR A 103 -24.15 16.70 -10.30
N SER A 104 -25.40 17.15 -10.42
CA SER A 104 -26.57 16.30 -10.40
C SER A 104 -27.64 16.86 -11.33
N LEU A 105 -28.49 15.99 -11.86
CA LEU A 105 -29.67 16.37 -12.61
C LEU A 105 -30.92 16.12 -11.74
N GLU A 106 -31.50 17.20 -11.22
CA GLU A 106 -32.70 17.12 -10.36
C GLU A 106 -33.93 17.63 -11.12
N ASN A 107 -34.89 16.75 -11.40
CA ASN A 107 -36.12 17.07 -12.14
C ASN A 107 -35.83 17.78 -13.48
N GLY A 108 -34.78 17.36 -14.18
CA GLY A 108 -34.33 17.94 -15.45
C GLY A 108 -33.59 19.28 -15.33
N SER A 109 -33.34 19.78 -14.12
CA SER A 109 -32.50 20.96 -13.89
C SER A 109 -31.09 20.58 -13.48
N GLU A 110 -30.08 21.27 -14.03
CA GLU A 110 -28.70 21.11 -13.61
C GLU A 110 -28.49 21.72 -12.22
N VAL A 111 -28.00 20.90 -11.29
CA VAL A 111 -27.73 21.29 -9.92
C VAL A 111 -26.28 21.03 -9.57
N PHE A 112 -25.62 22.04 -8.99
CA PHE A 112 -24.28 21.93 -8.45
C PHE A 112 -24.29 22.00 -6.93
N TYR A 113 -23.53 21.11 -6.30
CA TYR A 113 -23.18 21.22 -4.89
C TYR A 113 -21.69 21.54 -4.74
N PHE A 114 -21.37 22.46 -3.84
CA PHE A 114 -19.99 22.86 -3.55
C PHE A 114 -19.87 23.43 -2.13
N LEU A 115 -18.66 23.42 -1.58
CA LEU A 115 -18.36 23.91 -0.24
C LEU A 115 -17.78 25.31 -0.28
N ASP A 116 -17.85 26.00 0.86
CA ASP A 116 -17.09 27.21 1.16
C ASP A 116 -16.56 27.12 2.59
N TYR A 117 -15.24 27.13 2.75
CA TYR A 117 -14.59 27.04 4.05
C TYR A 117 -13.48 28.07 4.23
N ALA A 118 -13.59 28.89 5.27
CA ALA A 118 -12.54 29.83 5.66
C ALA A 118 -12.55 30.10 7.18
N LYS A 119 -11.36 30.25 7.76
CA LYS A 119 -11.18 30.83 9.09
C LYS A 119 -10.94 32.33 8.95
N VAL A 120 -11.86 33.15 9.46
CA VAL A 120 -11.76 34.62 9.40
C VAL A 120 -11.83 35.17 10.81
N LYS A 121 -10.67 35.62 11.33
CA LYS A 121 -10.52 36.08 12.72
C LYS A 121 -11.04 35.01 13.71
N ASN A 122 -12.12 35.31 14.44
CA ASN A 122 -12.73 34.44 15.45
C ASN A 122 -13.97 33.70 14.92
N THR A 123 -14.19 33.65 13.61
CA THR A 123 -15.36 33.02 13.00
C THR A 123 -14.92 32.03 11.93
N THR A 124 -15.46 30.81 12.01
CA THR A 124 -15.34 29.81 10.95
C THR A 124 -16.55 29.90 10.04
N ILE A 125 -16.29 30.03 8.74
CA ILE A 125 -17.30 29.85 7.70
C ILE A 125 -17.15 28.41 7.22
N SER A 126 -18.22 27.62 7.33
CA SER A 126 -18.31 26.28 6.78
C SER A 126 -19.71 26.06 6.20
N ARG A 127 -19.84 26.06 4.88
CA ARG A 127 -21.12 26.05 4.17
C ARG A 127 -21.13 24.99 3.08
N LEU A 128 -22.27 24.32 2.93
CA LEU A 128 -22.59 23.50 1.77
C LEU A 128 -23.64 24.24 0.94
N TYR A 129 -23.30 24.59 -0.30
CA TYR A 129 -24.20 25.24 -1.25
C TYR A 129 -24.89 24.20 -2.13
N ARG A 130 -26.13 24.50 -2.51
CA ARG A 130 -26.86 23.89 -3.63
C ARG A 130 -27.24 25.00 -4.61
N TYR A 131 -26.83 24.85 -5.86
CA TYR A 131 -27.09 25.81 -6.92
C TYR A 131 -27.82 25.16 -8.09
N ASP A 132 -29.08 25.49 -8.25
CA ASP A 132 -29.89 25.13 -9.41
C ASP A 132 -29.73 26.24 -10.47
N THR A 133 -29.03 25.92 -11.57
CA THR A 133 -28.66 26.91 -12.60
C THR A 133 -29.89 27.34 -13.40
N GLY A 134 -30.76 26.39 -13.77
CA GLY A 134 -31.96 26.63 -14.57
C GLY A 134 -32.97 27.54 -13.86
N ARG A 135 -33.17 27.33 -12.55
CA ARG A 135 -34.06 28.18 -11.72
C ARG A 135 -33.34 29.37 -11.11
N ASN A 136 -32.02 29.46 -11.28
CA ASN A 136 -31.16 30.45 -10.65
C ASN A 136 -31.41 30.55 -9.13
N ASP A 137 -31.42 29.39 -8.48
CA ASP A 137 -31.71 29.22 -7.06
C ASP A 137 -30.47 28.73 -6.31
N LEU A 138 -29.87 29.62 -5.52
CA LEU A 138 -28.67 29.36 -4.75
C LEU A 138 -29.01 29.41 -3.26
N THR A 139 -28.85 28.28 -2.58
CA THR A 139 -29.07 28.16 -1.12
C THR A 139 -27.88 27.50 -0.45
N TYR A 140 -27.73 27.67 0.86
CA TYR A 140 -26.70 26.98 1.62
C TYR A 140 -27.19 26.57 3.00
N VAL A 141 -26.58 25.51 3.54
CA VAL A 141 -26.69 25.11 4.95
C VAL A 141 -25.38 25.44 5.67
N ASN A 142 -25.46 25.74 6.97
CA ASN A 142 -24.31 26.02 7.80
C ASN A 142 -23.82 24.74 8.49
N LEU A 143 -22.66 24.24 8.07
CA LEU A 143 -22.12 22.98 8.57
C LEU A 143 -21.57 23.08 10.00
N THR A 144 -21.42 24.30 10.53
CA THR A 144 -21.06 24.49 11.95
C THR A 144 -22.21 24.20 12.91
N ASP A 145 -23.43 24.06 12.40
CA ASP A 145 -24.61 23.78 13.23
C ASP A 145 -24.48 22.38 13.84
N LYS A 146 -24.82 22.25 15.13
CA LYS A 146 -24.66 21.00 15.90
C LYS A 146 -25.33 19.78 15.24
N ALA A 147 -26.40 20.00 14.48
CA ALA A 147 -27.15 18.96 13.79
C ALA A 147 -26.36 18.24 12.68
N PHE A 148 -25.27 18.83 12.17
CA PHE A 148 -24.38 18.17 11.20
C PHE A 148 -23.26 17.34 11.87
N GLU A 149 -23.12 17.42 13.19
CA GLU A 149 -22.19 16.62 13.99
C GLU A 149 -20.67 16.73 13.66
N ILE A 150 -20.29 17.65 12.78
CA ILE A 150 -18.89 17.91 12.42
C ILE A 150 -18.34 19.23 13.01
N GLY A 151 -19.21 20.18 13.34
CA GLY A 151 -18.83 21.46 13.95
C GLY A 151 -18.00 22.35 13.03
N ALA A 152 -17.02 23.08 13.60
CA ALA A 152 -16.19 24.04 12.86
C ALA A 152 -14.99 23.41 12.10
N LYS A 153 -15.02 22.10 11.89
CA LYS A 153 -13.96 21.35 11.18
C LYS A 153 -13.84 21.83 9.73
N GLU A 154 -12.62 21.77 9.22
CA GLU A 154 -12.35 22.09 7.81
C GLU A 154 -12.97 21.02 6.91
N VAL A 155 -13.66 21.45 5.88
CA VAL A 155 -14.30 20.57 4.89
C VAL A 155 -13.52 20.64 3.59
N TYR A 156 -13.50 19.56 2.80
CA TYR A 156 -12.63 19.47 1.62
C TYR A 156 -13.38 19.04 0.36
N GLY A 157 -13.74 17.77 0.27
CA GLY A 157 -14.30 17.14 -0.93
C GLY A 157 -15.78 16.82 -0.81
N LEU A 158 -16.42 16.65 -1.96
CA LEU A 158 -17.83 16.27 -2.08
C LEU A 158 -18.00 15.25 -3.19
N THR A 159 -18.92 14.31 -3.01
CA THR A 159 -19.44 13.45 -4.08
C THR A 159 -20.89 13.05 -3.79
N LEU A 160 -21.60 12.50 -4.77
CA LEU A 160 -23.00 12.11 -4.66
C LEU A 160 -23.21 10.71 -5.25
N GLN A 161 -23.96 9.87 -4.56
CA GLN A 161 -24.39 8.56 -5.07
C GLN A 161 -25.71 8.18 -4.40
N ASN A 162 -26.69 7.74 -5.20
CA ASN A 162 -28.00 7.30 -4.71
C ASN A 162 -28.66 8.31 -3.75
N ASP A 163 -28.64 9.61 -4.09
CA ASP A 163 -29.15 10.74 -3.29
C ASP A 163 -28.43 11.01 -1.95
N ASN A 164 -27.37 10.25 -1.66
CA ASN A 164 -26.49 10.48 -0.53
C ASN A 164 -25.31 11.33 -0.99
N LEU A 165 -25.20 12.52 -0.38
CA LEU A 165 -24.05 13.40 -0.52
C LEU A 165 -23.03 13.03 0.55
N PHE A 166 -21.82 12.71 0.08
CA PHE A 166 -20.66 12.41 0.90
C PHE A 166 -19.76 13.64 0.95
N LEU A 167 -19.36 14.04 2.16
CA LEU A 167 -18.53 15.22 2.41
C LEU A 167 -17.33 14.81 3.25
N SER A 168 -16.11 15.06 2.76
CA SER A 168 -14.91 14.85 3.55
C SER A 168 -14.56 16.07 4.40
N PHE A 169 -14.03 15.83 5.59
CA PHE A 169 -13.63 16.86 6.53
C PHE A 169 -12.38 16.46 7.29
N ASP A 170 -11.67 17.45 7.84
CA ASP A 170 -10.51 17.27 8.69
C ASP A 170 -10.95 16.71 10.05
N PRO A 171 -10.62 15.44 10.38
CA PRO A 171 -10.96 14.90 11.68
C PRO A 171 -9.99 15.39 12.77
N SER A 172 -8.91 16.11 12.41
CA SER A 172 -8.00 16.72 13.37
C SER A 172 -8.77 17.65 14.31
N GLY A 173 -8.53 17.49 15.61
CA GLY A 173 -9.25 18.22 16.66
C GLY A 173 -10.36 17.45 17.36
N TYR A 174 -10.68 16.20 16.99
CA TYR A 174 -11.30 15.29 17.97
C TYR A 174 -10.32 15.03 19.12
N SER A 175 -10.77 15.04 20.37
CA SER A 175 -9.89 14.73 21.51
C SER A 175 -9.45 13.26 21.53
N ASP A 176 -10.35 12.39 21.07
CA ASP A 176 -10.15 10.94 21.00
C ASP A 176 -9.54 10.54 19.65
N GLN A 177 -8.46 9.77 19.70
CA GLN A 177 -7.76 9.24 18.51
C GLN A 177 -8.66 8.28 17.71
N VAL A 178 -9.51 7.50 18.38
CA VAL A 178 -10.43 6.56 17.71
C VAL A 178 -11.37 7.33 16.80
N MET A 179 -11.98 8.40 17.32
CA MET A 179 -12.83 9.29 16.54
C MET A 179 -12.09 9.95 15.37
N ARG A 180 -10.79 10.22 15.48
CA ARG A 180 -9.99 10.75 14.35
C ARG A 180 -9.84 9.73 13.21
N MET A 181 -9.76 8.44 13.55
CA MET A 181 -9.57 7.37 12.56
C MET A 181 -10.90 6.86 11.99
N ARG A 182 -11.95 6.84 12.81
CA ARG A 182 -13.28 6.33 12.47
C ARG A 182 -14.19 7.35 11.79
N ARG A 183 -13.80 8.63 11.77
CA ARG A 183 -14.54 9.70 11.11
C ARG A 183 -13.64 10.49 10.18
N GLY A 184 -14.24 11.00 9.11
CA GLY A 184 -13.54 11.82 8.11
C GLY A 184 -14.40 12.07 6.88
N ILE A 185 -15.49 11.31 6.72
CA ILE A 185 -16.50 11.51 5.69
C ILE A 185 -17.89 11.48 6.32
N LEU A 186 -18.71 12.49 6.06
CA LEU A 186 -20.11 12.57 6.46
C LEU A 186 -21.00 12.17 5.28
N SER A 187 -21.92 11.23 5.49
CA SER A 187 -22.96 10.87 4.52
C SER A 187 -24.30 11.44 4.95
N MET A 188 -24.94 12.22 4.07
CA MET A 188 -26.26 12.82 4.31
C MET A 188 -27.15 12.71 3.07
N SER A 189 -28.45 12.52 3.27
CA SER A 189 -29.41 12.56 2.17
C SER A 189 -29.70 14.01 1.76
N VAL A 190 -29.64 14.28 0.46
CA VAL A 190 -29.98 15.59 -0.13
C VAL A 190 -31.25 15.57 -0.97
N SER A 191 -31.77 14.37 -1.24
CA SER A 191 -33.01 14.12 -1.99
C SER A 191 -33.79 12.98 -1.36
N ASP A 192 -35.11 13.01 -1.51
CA ASP A 192 -36.07 12.06 -0.97
C ASP A 192 -36.73 11.16 -2.04
N LYS A 193 -36.22 11.19 -3.29
CA LYS A 193 -36.72 10.42 -4.46
C LYS A 193 -38.21 10.57 -4.76
N SER A 194 -38.91 11.51 -4.11
CA SER A 194 -40.33 11.74 -4.32
C SER A 194 -40.52 12.86 -5.35
N ASP A 195 -41.50 12.72 -6.24
CA ASP A 195 -42.00 13.82 -7.10
C ASP A 195 -42.66 14.95 -6.26
N LEU A 196 -42.63 14.85 -4.92
CA LEU A 196 -43.30 15.75 -4.00
C LEU A 196 -42.32 16.83 -3.51
N SER A 197 -42.21 17.91 -4.28
CA SER A 197 -41.63 19.14 -3.78
C SER A 197 -42.59 19.82 -2.79
N VAL A 198 -42.12 20.14 -1.58
CA VAL A 198 -42.92 20.87 -0.58
C VAL A 198 -42.60 22.36 -0.65
N GLN A 199 -43.60 23.22 -0.88
CA GLN A 199 -43.49 24.64 -0.56
C GLN A 199 -43.47 24.83 0.96
N ILE A 200 -42.27 24.94 1.55
CA ILE A 200 -42.11 25.11 3.00
C ILE A 200 -42.67 26.47 3.47
N LYS A 201 -42.74 27.46 2.57
CA LYS A 201 -43.39 28.77 2.77
C LYS A 201 -43.94 29.29 1.45
N LYS A 202 -44.94 30.18 1.52
CA LYS A 202 -45.64 30.83 0.38
C LYS A 202 -44.72 31.55 -0.65
N ASN A 203 -43.43 31.76 -0.30
CA ASN A 203 -42.43 32.46 -1.11
C ASN A 203 -41.14 31.61 -1.36
N MET A 204 -41.15 30.30 -1.08
CA MET A 204 -39.99 29.43 -1.34
C MET A 204 -40.19 28.64 -2.64
N LYS A 205 -39.13 28.59 -3.47
CA LYS A 205 -39.06 27.73 -4.65
C LYS A 205 -39.09 26.25 -4.23
N GLU A 206 -39.68 25.41 -5.06
CA GLU A 206 -39.74 23.94 -4.88
C GLU A 206 -38.34 23.32 -4.81
N ARG A 207 -38.12 22.46 -3.80
CA ARG A 207 -36.84 21.78 -3.52
C ARG A 207 -37.11 20.39 -2.91
N PRO A 208 -36.14 19.46 -2.96
CA PRO A 208 -36.26 18.18 -2.26
C PRO A 208 -36.52 18.35 -0.76
N ILE A 209 -37.31 17.45 -0.17
CA ILE A 209 -37.70 17.52 1.25
C ILE A 209 -36.46 17.42 2.15
N ALA A 210 -35.52 16.54 1.81
CA ALA A 210 -34.29 16.37 2.57
C ALA A 210 -33.48 17.68 2.67
N TRP A 211 -33.31 18.38 1.55
CA TRP A 211 -32.67 19.70 1.53
C TRP A 211 -33.47 20.75 2.32
N GLY A 212 -34.80 20.72 2.20
CA GLY A 212 -35.71 21.56 2.97
C GLY A 212 -35.56 21.40 4.48
N LYS A 213 -35.45 20.16 4.97
CA LYS A 213 -35.20 19.85 6.38
C LYS A 213 -33.80 20.28 6.81
N ALA A 214 -32.78 20.10 5.98
CA ALA A 214 -31.43 20.57 6.26
C ALA A 214 -31.39 22.11 6.43
N LEU A 215 -32.10 22.86 5.60
CA LEU A 215 -32.27 24.32 5.75
C LEU A 215 -33.00 24.72 7.04
N ALA A 216 -33.87 23.84 7.56
CA ALA A 216 -34.55 24.02 8.83
C ALA A 216 -33.71 23.56 10.05
N GLY A 217 -32.44 23.18 9.84
CA GLY A 217 -31.54 22.71 10.89
C GLY A 217 -31.76 21.24 11.29
N GLN A 218 -32.38 20.44 10.42
CA GLN A 218 -32.69 19.03 10.63
C GLN A 218 -32.19 18.17 9.46
N PRO A 219 -30.87 18.14 9.18
CA PRO A 219 -30.32 17.32 8.10
C PRO A 219 -30.60 15.84 8.34
N LEU A 220 -30.83 15.08 7.28
CA LEU A 220 -30.96 13.62 7.34
C LEU A 220 -29.57 13.00 7.23
N ILE A 221 -28.89 12.88 8.37
CA ILE A 221 -27.59 12.22 8.47
C ILE A 221 -27.79 10.70 8.37
N ILE A 222 -27.06 10.08 7.45
CA ILE A 222 -27.12 8.62 7.23
C ILE A 222 -26.09 7.92 8.10
N ARG A 223 -24.83 8.40 8.08
CA ARG A 223 -23.71 7.86 8.86
C ARG A 223 -22.47 8.75 8.75
N HIS A 224 -21.52 8.52 9.66
CA HIS A 224 -20.12 8.93 9.48
C HIS A 224 -19.33 7.72 8.99
N LEU A 225 -18.44 7.95 8.03
CA LEU A 225 -17.48 6.97 7.52
C LEU A 225 -16.05 7.41 7.88
N PRO A 226 -15.11 6.47 8.02
CA PRO A 226 -13.70 6.80 8.18
C PRO A 226 -13.13 7.47 6.93
N GLY A 227 -12.14 8.35 7.13
CA GLY A 227 -11.27 8.83 6.08
C GLY A 227 -10.14 7.83 5.77
N PRO A 228 -9.07 8.25 5.08
CA PRO A 228 -7.94 7.37 4.80
C PRO A 228 -7.15 7.03 6.07
N GLY A 229 -7.02 7.97 7.01
CA GLY A 229 -6.39 7.68 8.30
C GLY A 229 -4.87 7.48 8.24
N LYS A 230 -4.21 7.97 7.17
CA LYS A 230 -2.74 7.98 7.06
C LYS A 230 -2.17 8.97 8.09
N PRO A 231 -1.16 8.61 8.89
CA PRO A 231 -0.59 9.53 9.88
C PRO A 231 -0.03 10.82 9.26
N ALA A 232 -0.35 11.97 9.85
CA ALA A 232 0.07 13.31 9.39
C ALA A 232 1.03 14.03 10.37
N GLY A 233 1.66 13.26 11.27
CA GLY A 233 2.51 13.77 12.35
C GLY A 233 1.76 13.93 13.69
N GLY A 234 2.42 13.55 14.79
CA GLY A 234 1.76 13.39 16.09
C GLY A 234 0.61 12.39 16.00
N ASP A 235 -0.50 12.67 16.69
CA ASP A 235 -1.72 11.84 16.69
C ASP A 235 -2.75 12.29 15.61
N ASN A 236 -2.31 13.04 14.60
CA ASN A 236 -3.19 13.51 13.52
C ASN A 236 -3.19 12.54 12.34
N VAL A 237 -4.27 12.59 11.57
CA VAL A 237 -4.43 11.80 10.33
C VAL A 237 -4.75 12.71 9.15
N GLU A 238 -4.32 12.29 7.96
CA GLU A 238 -4.66 12.95 6.71
C GLU A 238 -6.15 12.79 6.40
N ALA A 239 -6.75 13.87 5.90
CA ALA A 239 -8.12 13.89 5.40
C ALA A 239 -8.16 13.66 3.88
N SER A 240 -9.32 13.23 3.38
CA SER A 240 -9.55 13.17 1.94
C SER A 240 -9.77 14.57 1.39
N LEU A 241 -8.90 15.03 0.49
CA LEU A 241 -9.02 16.38 -0.08
C LEU A 241 -10.05 16.45 -1.21
N ALA A 242 -10.32 15.32 -1.86
CA ALA A 242 -11.36 15.16 -2.87
C ALA A 242 -12.01 13.77 -2.75
N LEU A 243 -13.23 13.64 -3.29
CA LEU A 243 -14.02 12.42 -3.31
C LEU A 243 -14.65 12.22 -4.68
N ALA A 244 -14.87 10.98 -5.10
CA ALA A 244 -15.68 10.63 -6.27
C ALA A 244 -16.37 9.27 -6.03
N THR A 245 -17.58 9.08 -6.53
CA THR A 245 -18.34 7.83 -6.38
C THR A 245 -18.31 7.02 -7.67
N MET A 246 -18.27 5.70 -7.54
CA MET A 246 -18.30 4.76 -8.66
C MET A 246 -19.29 3.65 -8.36
N ASN A 247 -20.18 3.34 -9.30
CA ASN A 247 -20.92 2.09 -9.31
C ASN A 247 -20.26 1.15 -10.32
N MET A 248 -19.96 -0.07 -9.90
CA MET A 248 -19.37 -1.10 -10.74
C MET A 248 -20.09 -2.41 -10.46
N ASP A 249 -20.72 -2.98 -11.49
CA ASP A 249 -21.49 -4.23 -11.40
C ASP A 249 -22.52 -4.25 -10.26
N GLY A 250 -23.15 -3.09 -9.99
CA GLY A 250 -24.13 -2.93 -8.92
C GLY A 250 -23.53 -2.70 -7.54
N VAL A 251 -22.20 -2.64 -7.40
CA VAL A 251 -21.51 -2.35 -6.16
C VAL A 251 -21.02 -0.91 -6.12
N ASP A 252 -21.30 -0.24 -5.02
CA ASP A 252 -21.02 1.18 -4.82
C ASP A 252 -19.70 1.40 -4.06
N TYR A 253 -18.81 2.19 -4.66
CA TYR A 253 -17.51 2.56 -4.11
C TYR A 253 -17.33 4.08 -4.02
N ILE A 254 -16.44 4.50 -3.14
CA ILE A 254 -15.99 5.89 -3.03
C ILE A 254 -14.47 5.93 -3.23
N TRP A 255 -14.04 6.67 -4.25
CA TRP A 255 -12.67 7.14 -4.41
C TRP A 255 -12.43 8.36 -3.54
N GLY A 256 -11.23 8.45 -2.96
CA GLY A 256 -10.76 9.65 -2.29
C GLY A 256 -9.28 9.89 -2.53
N THR A 257 -8.80 11.08 -2.17
CA THR A 257 -7.36 11.37 -2.14
C THR A 257 -6.78 11.19 -0.74
N ILE A 258 -5.48 10.90 -0.64
CA ILE A 258 -4.73 10.90 0.62
C ILE A 258 -3.66 11.98 0.47
N GLY A 259 -3.99 13.17 0.97
CA GLY A 259 -3.21 14.36 0.67
C GLY A 259 -3.09 14.56 -0.84
N SER A 260 -1.87 14.82 -1.30
CA SER A 260 -1.53 14.97 -2.72
C SER A 260 -0.91 13.73 -3.34
N ASP A 261 -0.62 12.71 -2.54
CA ASP A 261 0.31 11.65 -2.95
C ASP A 261 -0.40 10.43 -3.53
N ASN A 262 -1.59 10.12 -3.03
CA ASN A 262 -2.29 8.87 -3.36
C ASN A 262 -3.78 9.08 -3.63
N ILE A 263 -4.36 8.15 -4.38
CA ILE A 263 -5.79 7.94 -4.51
C ILE A 263 -6.12 6.58 -3.88
N TYR A 264 -7.22 6.50 -3.13
CA TYR A 264 -7.67 5.27 -2.47
C TYR A 264 -9.14 4.98 -2.74
N LEU A 265 -9.50 3.71 -2.61
CA LEU A 265 -10.87 3.19 -2.76
C LEU A 265 -11.40 2.69 -1.42
N ILE A 266 -12.65 3.03 -1.11
CA ILE A 266 -13.40 2.46 0.01
C ILE A 266 -14.72 1.85 -0.45
N ASP A 267 -15.18 0.85 0.28
CA ASP A 267 -16.56 0.38 0.22
C ASP A 267 -17.51 1.47 0.69
N SER A 268 -18.51 1.86 -0.11
CA SER A 268 -19.39 2.98 0.22
C SER A 268 -20.28 2.71 1.44
N LYS A 269 -20.61 1.43 1.71
CA LYS A 269 -21.49 1.02 2.79
C LYS A 269 -20.75 1.07 4.12
N SER A 270 -19.61 0.39 4.23
CA SER A 270 -18.86 0.28 5.50
C SER A 270 -17.79 1.36 5.67
N GLY A 271 -17.41 2.06 4.59
CA GLY A 271 -16.27 2.98 4.57
C GLY A 271 -14.90 2.29 4.68
N ARG A 272 -14.84 0.96 4.56
CA ARG A 272 -13.59 0.21 4.75
C ARG A 272 -12.69 0.37 3.53
N GLY A 273 -11.42 0.69 3.78
CA GLY A 273 -10.40 0.84 2.76
C GLY A 273 -10.07 -0.48 2.07
N ILE A 274 -10.03 -0.43 0.73
CA ILE A 274 -9.80 -1.59 -0.14
C ILE A 274 -8.37 -1.58 -0.66
N PHE A 275 -8.00 -0.56 -1.44
CA PHE A 275 -6.64 -0.38 -1.96
C PHE A 275 -6.35 1.10 -2.27
N PHE A 276 -5.09 1.40 -2.56
CA PHE A 276 -4.65 2.72 -3.03
C PHE A 276 -3.55 2.61 -4.10
N PHE A 277 -3.41 3.65 -4.91
CA PHE A 277 -2.32 3.85 -5.88
C PHE A 277 -1.83 5.29 -5.86
N ASP A 278 -0.64 5.50 -6.42
CA ASP A 278 0.00 6.82 -6.50
C ASP A 278 -0.81 7.78 -7.38
N MET A 279 -0.98 9.02 -6.94
CA MET A 279 -1.54 10.08 -7.77
C MET A 279 -0.65 10.30 -9.00
N PRO A 280 -1.20 10.27 -10.24
CA PRO A 280 -0.41 10.57 -11.42
C PRO A 280 0.09 12.02 -11.41
N GLY A 281 1.17 12.28 -12.16
CA GLY A 281 1.79 13.59 -12.26
C GLY A 281 3.06 13.76 -11.43
N THR A 282 3.51 15.00 -11.31
CA THR A 282 4.84 15.36 -10.80
C THR A 282 4.89 15.33 -9.27
N LYS A 283 5.90 14.65 -8.69
CA LYS A 283 6.10 14.54 -7.22
C LYS A 283 7.11 15.57 -6.69
N GLU A 284 7.01 16.82 -7.13
CA GLU A 284 7.90 17.91 -6.69
C GLU A 284 7.54 18.43 -5.28
N PRO A 285 8.50 18.98 -4.51
CA PRO A 285 8.26 19.44 -3.14
C PRO A 285 7.30 20.65 -3.02
N ASP A 286 7.15 21.48 -4.06
CA ASP A 286 6.26 22.65 -4.06
C ASP A 286 4.82 22.34 -4.55
N ARG A 287 4.39 21.08 -4.41
CA ARG A 287 3.12 20.61 -4.98
C ARG A 287 1.91 21.31 -4.37
N ILE A 288 1.04 21.81 -5.24
CA ILE A 288 -0.28 22.31 -4.86
C ILE A 288 -1.18 21.12 -4.53
N ASN A 289 -2.00 21.25 -3.49
CA ASN A 289 -2.89 20.18 -3.06
C ASN A 289 -3.83 19.67 -4.17
N HIS A 290 -3.86 18.35 -4.36
CA HIS A 290 -4.77 17.71 -5.30
C HIS A 290 -6.20 17.67 -4.73
N MET A 291 -7.03 18.61 -5.17
CA MET A 291 -8.40 18.80 -4.66
C MET A 291 -9.50 18.45 -5.68
N GLY A 292 -9.19 17.80 -6.79
CA GLY A 292 -10.19 17.46 -7.82
C GLY A 292 -10.07 16.04 -8.34
N ILE A 293 -11.04 15.18 -8.01
CA ILE A 293 -11.27 13.89 -8.68
C ILE A 293 -12.75 13.76 -9.05
N ALA A 294 -13.05 13.05 -10.14
CA ALA A 294 -14.42 12.76 -10.58
C ALA A 294 -14.44 11.42 -11.32
N PHE A 295 -15.52 10.65 -11.22
CA PHE A 295 -15.67 9.41 -11.97
C PHE A 295 -16.78 9.54 -13.01
N GLY A 296 -16.53 9.06 -14.23
CA GLY A 296 -17.50 9.06 -15.30
C GLY A 296 -16.93 8.55 -16.62
N SER A 297 -17.82 8.06 -17.49
CA SER A 297 -17.42 7.36 -18.73
C SER A 297 -16.44 6.19 -18.50
N GLY A 298 -16.56 5.51 -17.36
CA GLY A 298 -15.69 4.37 -17.01
C GLY A 298 -14.27 4.74 -16.58
N HIS A 299 -14.01 6.03 -16.31
CA HIS A 299 -12.70 6.55 -15.94
C HIS A 299 -12.74 7.37 -14.67
N LEU A 300 -11.65 7.30 -13.90
CA LEU A 300 -11.39 8.27 -12.85
C LEU A 300 -10.58 9.44 -13.44
N TRP A 301 -11.12 10.63 -13.32
CA TRP A 301 -10.49 11.88 -13.72
C TRP A 301 -9.82 12.50 -12.50
N ALA A 302 -8.57 12.94 -12.62
CA ALA A 302 -7.84 13.58 -11.54
C ALA A 302 -7.12 14.84 -12.01
N ALA A 303 -7.31 15.94 -11.28
CA ALA A 303 -6.63 17.20 -11.52
C ALA A 303 -5.23 17.19 -10.91
N GLU A 304 -4.23 17.59 -11.68
CA GLU A 304 -2.86 17.95 -11.28
C GLU A 304 -2.69 19.47 -11.46
N PRO A 305 -2.95 20.27 -10.41
CA PRO A 305 -2.71 21.70 -10.46
C PRO A 305 -1.21 21.98 -10.55
N ARG A 306 -0.80 22.84 -11.49
CA ARG A 306 0.58 23.29 -11.65
C ARG A 306 0.68 24.79 -11.40
N THR A 307 1.90 25.29 -11.17
CA THR A 307 2.17 26.73 -11.07
C THR A 307 1.70 27.44 -12.35
N GLU A 308 1.95 26.82 -13.49
CA GLU A 308 1.52 27.28 -14.81
C GLU A 308 0.53 26.27 -15.40
N GLY A 309 -0.76 26.53 -15.24
CA GLY A 309 -1.85 25.75 -15.83
C GLY A 309 -2.38 24.58 -14.98
N LEU A 310 -3.11 23.68 -15.64
CA LEU A 310 -3.72 22.49 -15.05
C LEU A 310 -3.51 21.32 -16.01
N VAL A 311 -3.13 20.17 -15.45
CA VAL A 311 -3.25 18.89 -16.17
C VAL A 311 -4.39 18.08 -15.57
N VAL A 312 -5.21 17.49 -16.44
CA VAL A 312 -6.23 16.53 -16.04
C VAL A 312 -5.84 15.16 -16.56
N HIS A 313 -5.71 14.20 -15.66
CA HIS A 313 -5.44 12.81 -15.97
C HIS A 313 -6.74 12.04 -16.09
N ARG A 314 -6.83 11.21 -17.13
CA ARG A 314 -7.79 10.11 -17.21
C ARG A 314 -7.10 8.83 -16.76
N ILE A 315 -7.59 8.20 -15.70
CA ILE A 315 -6.97 7.07 -15.02
C ILE A 315 -7.79 5.81 -15.27
N ASN A 316 -7.12 4.71 -15.60
CA ASN A 316 -7.75 3.40 -15.70
C ASN A 316 -8.13 2.88 -14.31
N VAL A 317 -9.42 2.58 -14.13
CA VAL A 317 -9.95 1.95 -12.90
C VAL A 317 -10.96 0.84 -13.20
N GLN A 318 -11.12 0.41 -14.45
CA GLN A 318 -12.11 -0.61 -14.85
C GLN A 318 -11.63 -1.59 -15.93
N LYS A 319 -10.48 -1.35 -16.57
CA LYS A 319 -9.93 -2.26 -17.61
C LYS A 319 -8.78 -3.07 -17.04
N ASN A 320 -8.61 -4.29 -17.57
CA ASN A 320 -7.52 -5.21 -17.22
C ASN A 320 -7.41 -5.44 -15.70
N LEU A 321 -8.54 -5.72 -15.06
CA LEU A 321 -8.68 -5.77 -13.60
C LEU A 321 -7.90 -6.92 -12.96
N ASP A 322 -7.53 -7.92 -13.75
CA ASP A 322 -6.67 -9.05 -13.41
C ASP A 322 -5.18 -8.74 -13.55
N LEU A 323 -4.80 -7.64 -14.23
CA LEU A 323 -3.40 -7.31 -14.39
C LEU A 323 -2.82 -6.71 -13.09
N PRO A 324 -1.70 -7.26 -12.61
CA PRO A 324 -0.97 -6.68 -11.49
C PRO A 324 -0.30 -5.36 -11.91
N TYR A 325 -0.13 -4.47 -10.94
CA TYR A 325 0.92 -3.46 -11.04
C TYR A 325 2.28 -4.12 -10.89
N GLU A 326 3.21 -3.80 -11.78
CA GLU A 326 4.58 -4.28 -11.74
C GLU A 326 5.55 -3.10 -11.64
N GLY A 327 6.23 -2.99 -10.50
CA GLY A 327 7.26 -1.98 -10.29
C GLY A 327 8.61 -2.36 -10.93
N PRO A 328 9.60 -1.44 -10.88
CA PRO A 328 10.96 -1.70 -11.32
C PRO A 328 11.62 -2.84 -10.54
N LYS A 329 12.51 -3.59 -11.20
CA LYS A 329 13.25 -4.71 -10.60
C LYS A 329 14.45 -4.22 -9.79
N ARG A 330 14.75 -4.91 -8.71
CA ARG A 330 15.95 -4.76 -7.85
C ARG A 330 16.73 -6.05 -7.95
N PHE A 331 18.02 -5.97 -8.23
CA PHE A 331 18.87 -7.17 -8.39
C PHE A 331 19.86 -7.29 -7.23
N ARG A 332 19.97 -8.48 -6.65
CA ARG A 332 20.89 -8.77 -5.55
C ARG A 332 21.52 -10.16 -5.71
N GLU A 333 22.73 -10.31 -5.21
CA GLU A 333 23.27 -11.61 -4.80
C GLU A 333 22.91 -11.83 -3.33
N VAL A 334 22.23 -12.93 -3.04
CA VAL A 334 21.90 -13.38 -1.69
C VAL A 334 22.94 -14.42 -1.29
N ARG A 335 23.65 -14.14 -0.19
CA ARG A 335 24.61 -15.06 0.41
C ARG A 335 24.08 -15.59 1.71
N MET A 336 24.10 -16.90 1.86
CA MET A 336 23.53 -17.63 2.97
C MET A 336 24.59 -18.57 3.55
N ARG A 337 24.75 -18.56 4.86
CA ARG A 337 25.66 -19.47 5.57
C ARG A 337 24.89 -20.27 6.60
N LEU A 338 25.15 -21.58 6.65
CA LEU A 338 24.72 -22.46 7.73
C LEU A 338 25.93 -23.04 8.45
N THR A 339 25.85 -23.06 9.77
CA THR A 339 26.87 -23.60 10.66
C THR A 339 26.22 -24.50 11.71
N SER A 340 26.63 -25.76 11.75
CA SER A 340 26.22 -26.74 12.75
C SER A 340 27.40 -27.18 13.60
N THR A 341 27.27 -27.09 14.92
CA THR A 341 28.37 -27.35 15.87
C THR A 341 27.95 -28.42 16.86
N LEU A 342 28.84 -29.38 17.13
CA LEU A 342 28.62 -30.41 18.14
C LEU A 342 28.61 -29.84 19.55
N LYS A 343 27.82 -30.43 20.45
CA LYS A 343 27.87 -30.13 21.88
C LYS A 343 29.18 -30.62 22.49
N ASP A 344 29.67 -29.93 23.51
CA ASP A 344 30.97 -30.20 24.13
C ASP A 344 31.12 -31.62 24.69
N LYS A 345 30.01 -32.23 25.14
CA LYS A 345 30.01 -33.57 25.77
C LYS A 345 29.96 -34.75 24.77
N VAL A 346 29.80 -34.47 23.49
CA VAL A 346 29.73 -35.50 22.44
C VAL A 346 31.15 -35.86 22.02
N GLU A 347 31.62 -37.07 22.32
CA GLU A 347 32.98 -37.50 21.93
C GLU A 347 33.06 -37.88 20.44
N ILE A 348 32.03 -38.57 19.92
CA ILE A 348 31.98 -39.03 18.53
C ILE A 348 30.63 -38.60 17.94
N PRO A 349 30.62 -37.76 16.88
CA PRO A 349 29.38 -37.46 16.16
C PRO A 349 28.78 -38.71 15.53
N ARG A 350 27.45 -38.80 15.50
CA ARG A 350 26.73 -39.93 14.88
C ARG A 350 25.78 -39.43 13.80
N GLY A 351 25.53 -40.29 12.82
CA GLY A 351 24.53 -40.05 11.77
C GLY A 351 24.93 -38.92 10.83
N GLN A 352 23.93 -38.16 10.36
CA GLN A 352 24.10 -37.16 9.31
C GLN A 352 23.73 -35.75 9.78
N VAL A 353 24.45 -34.76 9.24
CA VAL A 353 24.13 -33.34 9.32
C VAL A 353 23.62 -32.89 7.96
N PHE A 354 22.46 -32.23 7.95
CA PHE A 354 21.79 -31.76 6.75
C PHE A 354 21.70 -30.24 6.78
N HIS A 355 22.29 -29.56 5.79
CA HIS A 355 22.11 -28.13 5.57
C HIS A 355 21.18 -27.91 4.37
N THR A 356 19.97 -27.40 4.64
CA THR A 356 18.94 -27.14 3.63
C THR A 356 18.85 -25.64 3.34
N PHE A 357 18.93 -25.29 2.06
CA PHE A 357 18.81 -23.92 1.55
C PHE A 357 17.62 -23.84 0.59
N LEU A 358 16.49 -23.27 1.03
CA LEU A 358 15.38 -23.01 0.12
C LEU A 358 15.71 -21.89 -0.87
N HIS A 359 15.34 -22.09 -2.12
CA HIS A 359 15.44 -21.05 -3.13
C HIS A 359 14.20 -20.16 -3.05
N PRO A 360 14.29 -18.88 -3.44
CA PRO A 360 13.11 -18.04 -3.58
C PRO A 360 12.13 -18.65 -4.59
N PHE A 361 10.83 -18.43 -4.39
CA PHE A 361 9.84 -18.82 -5.38
C PHE A 361 10.15 -18.23 -6.76
N PRO A 362 9.87 -18.99 -7.83
CA PRO A 362 10.07 -18.52 -9.17
C PRO A 362 8.97 -17.50 -9.55
N GLU A 363 9.26 -16.70 -10.58
CA GLU A 363 8.39 -15.60 -11.02
C GLU A 363 6.98 -16.08 -11.40
N GLN A 364 6.86 -17.30 -11.93
CA GLN A 364 5.59 -17.87 -12.35
C GLN A 364 4.61 -18.05 -11.18
N VAL A 365 5.10 -18.18 -9.95
CA VAL A 365 4.27 -18.39 -8.75
C VAL A 365 3.80 -17.08 -8.15
N LEU A 366 4.71 -16.10 -7.99
CA LEU A 366 4.44 -14.88 -7.23
C LEU A 366 4.52 -13.58 -8.05
N GLY A 367 5.02 -13.62 -9.29
CA GLY A 367 5.23 -12.48 -10.19
C GLY A 367 6.27 -11.43 -9.73
N ARG A 368 6.54 -11.35 -8.43
CA ARG A 368 7.28 -10.26 -7.79
C ARG A 368 8.77 -10.48 -7.61
N GLN A 369 9.24 -11.70 -7.84
CA GLN A 369 10.62 -12.10 -7.62
C GLN A 369 11.01 -13.18 -8.60
N GLY A 370 12.30 -13.34 -8.84
CA GLY A 370 12.82 -14.44 -9.66
C GLY A 370 14.28 -14.74 -9.38
N VAL A 371 14.70 -15.93 -9.76
CA VAL A 371 16.08 -16.41 -9.66
C VAL A 371 16.77 -16.23 -11.00
N ILE A 372 18.00 -15.74 -11.00
CA ILE A 372 18.82 -15.67 -12.20
C ILE A 372 19.29 -17.09 -12.54
N PRO A 373 19.04 -17.60 -13.77
CA PRO A 373 19.44 -18.94 -14.17
C PRO A 373 20.93 -19.20 -13.94
N ASN A 374 21.27 -20.42 -13.50
CA ASN A 374 22.65 -20.88 -13.27
C ASN A 374 23.46 -20.01 -12.28
N SER A 375 22.80 -19.27 -11.39
CA SER A 375 23.48 -18.40 -10.42
C SER A 375 23.75 -19.05 -9.06
N VAL A 376 23.24 -20.26 -8.83
CA VAL A 376 23.41 -20.99 -7.57
C VAL A 376 24.86 -21.44 -7.43
N GLN A 377 25.46 -21.13 -6.27
CA GLN A 377 26.81 -21.53 -5.89
C GLN A 377 26.79 -22.15 -4.51
N VAL A 378 27.47 -23.29 -4.34
CA VAL A 378 27.60 -23.99 -3.06
C VAL A 378 29.09 -24.19 -2.80
N ASN A 379 29.55 -23.71 -1.65
CA ASN A 379 30.92 -23.88 -1.18
C ASN A 379 30.87 -24.58 0.19
N ASP A 380 31.38 -25.81 0.25
CA ASP A 380 31.67 -26.45 1.54
C ASP A 380 32.92 -25.81 2.15
N ILE A 381 32.78 -25.21 3.32
CA ILE A 381 33.89 -24.58 4.06
C ILE A 381 34.39 -25.52 5.17
N THR A 382 33.66 -26.59 5.45
CA THR A 382 34.08 -27.66 6.36
C THR A 382 35.34 -28.37 5.87
N ASN A 383 35.55 -28.39 4.54
CA ASN A 383 36.61 -29.14 3.84
C ASN A 383 36.47 -30.66 4.00
N VAL A 384 35.24 -31.16 4.05
CA VAL A 384 34.99 -32.60 4.07
C VAL A 384 34.91 -33.09 2.62
N SER A 385 35.72 -34.08 2.27
CA SER A 385 35.90 -34.49 0.87
C SER A 385 34.71 -35.22 0.23
N ASP A 386 33.70 -35.61 1.01
CA ASP A 386 32.60 -36.49 0.59
C ASP A 386 31.20 -35.95 0.94
N CYS A 387 31.04 -34.64 1.14
CA CYS A 387 29.70 -34.07 1.29
C CYS A 387 28.85 -34.31 0.02
N ASN A 388 27.59 -34.66 0.20
CA ASN A 388 26.65 -34.85 -0.90
C ASN A 388 25.84 -33.56 -1.12
N ILE A 389 25.73 -33.10 -2.36
CA ILE A 389 24.95 -31.90 -2.72
C ILE A 389 23.83 -32.32 -3.67
N GLU A 390 22.59 -32.11 -3.24
CA GLU A 390 21.39 -32.45 -3.99
C GLU A 390 20.58 -31.19 -4.30
N HIS A 391 20.04 -31.11 -5.52
CA HIS A 391 19.07 -30.10 -5.93
C HIS A 391 17.71 -30.78 -6.03
N LEU A 392 16.81 -30.36 -5.16
CA LEU A 392 15.52 -31.00 -4.95
C LEU A 392 14.42 -29.96 -5.07
N TYR A 393 13.16 -30.42 -5.05
CA TYR A 393 12.01 -29.54 -5.10
C TYR A 393 10.90 -30.05 -4.18
N LEU A 394 10.03 -29.12 -3.79
CA LEU A 394 8.74 -29.36 -3.16
C LEU A 394 7.64 -28.78 -4.04
N ASN A 395 6.46 -29.39 -3.98
CA ASN A 395 5.23 -28.83 -4.53
C ASN A 395 4.35 -28.42 -3.35
N PRO A 396 4.47 -27.17 -2.86
CA PRO A 396 3.65 -26.69 -1.78
C PRO A 396 2.18 -27.04 -2.00
N GLY A 397 1.52 -27.68 -1.04
CA GLY A 397 0.08 -27.91 -1.12
C GLY A 397 -0.29 -29.13 -1.97
N ASN A 398 0.73 -29.93 -2.34
CA ASN A 398 0.71 -30.83 -3.49
C ASN A 398 0.33 -30.10 -4.80
N ASP A 399 0.68 -28.82 -4.92
CA ASP A 399 0.42 -28.01 -6.11
C ASP A 399 1.68 -27.90 -6.98
N PRO A 400 1.70 -28.51 -8.18
CA PRO A 400 2.84 -28.40 -9.08
C PRO A 400 3.07 -26.96 -9.59
N ASP A 401 2.02 -26.13 -9.63
CA ASP A 401 2.12 -24.74 -10.10
C ASP A 401 2.79 -23.84 -9.05
N SER A 402 2.96 -24.31 -7.81
CA SER A 402 3.62 -23.61 -6.72
C SER A 402 5.04 -24.12 -6.46
N ARG A 403 5.61 -24.97 -7.34
CA ARG A 403 6.90 -25.65 -7.10
C ARG A 403 7.99 -24.70 -6.60
N GLN A 404 8.68 -25.15 -5.58
CA GLN A 404 9.82 -24.47 -4.99
C GLN A 404 11.05 -25.37 -4.97
N ASP A 405 12.17 -24.87 -5.47
CA ASP A 405 13.44 -25.58 -5.47
C ASP A 405 14.21 -25.35 -4.16
N TYR A 406 15.08 -26.29 -3.82
CA TYR A 406 16.01 -26.17 -2.71
C TYR A 406 17.30 -26.96 -2.94
N THR A 407 18.34 -26.56 -2.22
CA THR A 407 19.61 -27.30 -2.19
C THR A 407 19.79 -27.95 -0.83
N LEU A 408 20.07 -29.25 -0.81
CA LEU A 408 20.38 -30.03 0.37
C LEU A 408 21.86 -30.44 0.35
N ILE A 409 22.58 -30.14 1.43
CA ILE A 409 23.96 -30.58 1.63
C ILE A 409 23.96 -31.56 2.81
N THR A 410 24.45 -32.77 2.57
CA THR A 410 24.51 -33.85 3.58
C THR A 410 25.96 -34.16 3.92
N TYR A 411 26.28 -34.10 5.21
CA TYR A 411 27.55 -34.53 5.78
C TYR A 411 27.33 -35.83 6.58
N SER A 412 28.14 -36.85 6.31
CA SER A 412 28.15 -38.10 7.10
C SER A 412 29.02 -37.92 8.34
N ALA A 413 28.42 -37.43 9.43
CA ALA A 413 29.17 -36.98 10.59
C ALA A 413 29.92 -38.13 11.29
N ASP A 414 29.36 -39.34 11.24
CA ASP A 414 29.96 -40.59 11.74
C ASP A 414 31.24 -41.00 11.00
N LEU A 415 31.42 -40.60 9.75
CA LEU A 415 32.64 -40.85 8.97
C LEU A 415 33.76 -39.85 9.27
N HIS A 416 33.44 -38.75 9.96
CA HIS A 416 34.35 -37.63 10.21
C HIS A 416 34.42 -37.27 11.70
N PRO A 417 34.93 -38.17 12.56
CA PRO A 417 34.88 -38.01 14.02
C PRO A 417 35.66 -36.80 14.54
N ASP A 418 36.66 -36.32 13.79
CA ASP A 418 37.46 -35.14 14.14
C ASP A 418 36.76 -33.81 13.81
N ILE A 419 35.67 -33.84 13.05
CA ILE A 419 34.95 -32.63 12.63
C ILE A 419 33.95 -32.23 13.71
N ARG A 420 34.21 -31.07 14.32
CA ARG A 420 33.38 -30.49 15.38
C ARG A 420 32.36 -29.47 14.88
N LYS A 421 32.55 -28.97 13.66
CA LYS A 421 31.80 -27.86 13.08
C LYS A 421 31.65 -28.08 11.58
N TYR A 422 30.41 -28.08 11.09
CA TYR A 422 30.05 -28.20 9.68
C TYR A 422 29.58 -26.84 9.17
N GLU A 423 30.09 -26.39 8.03
CA GLU A 423 29.83 -25.06 7.46
C GLU A 423 29.63 -25.11 5.94
N THR A 424 28.50 -24.56 5.49
CA THR A 424 28.19 -24.38 4.07
C THR A 424 27.92 -22.92 3.78
N ASP A 425 28.56 -22.40 2.72
CA ASP A 425 28.21 -21.14 2.07
C ASP A 425 27.42 -21.39 0.80
N PHE A 426 26.32 -20.66 0.65
CA PHE A 426 25.42 -20.73 -0.49
C PHE A 426 25.22 -19.32 -1.06
N GLY A 427 25.36 -19.18 -2.38
CA GLY A 427 25.11 -17.94 -3.12
C GLY A 427 24.03 -18.13 -4.17
N ILE A 428 23.15 -17.15 -4.35
CA ILE A 428 22.14 -17.13 -5.42
C ILE A 428 21.89 -15.70 -5.86
N ARG A 429 21.75 -15.45 -7.17
CA ARG A 429 21.38 -14.13 -7.68
C ARG A 429 19.89 -14.09 -7.95
N VAL A 430 19.25 -13.01 -7.52
CA VAL A 430 17.80 -12.86 -7.54
C VAL A 430 17.43 -11.47 -7.99
N TRP A 431 16.17 -11.31 -8.40
CA TRP A 431 15.54 -10.01 -8.48
C TRP A 431 14.22 -9.98 -7.72
N THR A 432 13.84 -8.79 -7.27
CA THR A 432 12.55 -8.49 -6.62
C THR A 432 11.94 -7.21 -7.18
N ARG A 433 10.63 -7.03 -7.08
CA ARG A 433 9.92 -5.80 -7.47
C ARG A 433 8.67 -5.59 -6.63
N GLU A 434 8.09 -4.40 -6.72
CA GLU A 434 6.73 -4.20 -6.27
C GLU A 434 5.77 -4.95 -7.21
N TYR A 435 4.80 -5.61 -6.61
CA TYR A 435 3.80 -6.39 -7.33
C TYR A 435 2.53 -6.43 -6.49
N LYS A 436 1.41 -5.97 -7.05
CA LYS A 436 0.11 -6.02 -6.38
C LYS A 436 -1.02 -6.04 -7.40
N HIS A 437 -2.09 -6.77 -7.09
CA HIS A 437 -3.35 -6.60 -7.79
C HIS A 437 -4.19 -5.55 -7.07
N PHE A 438 -5.02 -4.83 -7.81
CA PHE A 438 -6.01 -3.93 -7.25
C PHE A 438 -7.35 -4.64 -7.19
N ILE A 439 -7.70 -5.08 -5.98
CA ILE A 439 -8.76 -6.06 -5.79
C ILE A 439 -10.10 -5.36 -5.63
N TYR A 440 -11.04 -5.68 -6.51
CA TYR A 440 -12.45 -5.38 -6.31
C TYR A 440 -13.11 -6.57 -5.62
N PRO A 441 -13.54 -6.45 -4.34
CA PRO A 441 -14.03 -7.59 -3.57
C PRO A 441 -15.19 -8.33 -4.22
N HIS A 442 -16.05 -7.64 -4.98
CA HIS A 442 -17.20 -8.24 -5.65
C HIS A 442 -16.83 -9.15 -6.84
N LEU A 443 -15.60 -9.03 -7.36
CA LEU A 443 -15.09 -9.90 -8.44
C LEU A 443 -14.38 -11.15 -7.91
N VAL A 444 -14.11 -11.19 -6.59
CA VAL A 444 -13.53 -12.35 -5.92
C VAL A 444 -14.57 -13.47 -5.88
N LYS A 445 -14.20 -14.65 -6.37
CA LYS A 445 -15.07 -15.83 -6.44
C LYS A 445 -14.43 -16.99 -5.68
N GLY A 446 -15.24 -17.75 -4.94
CA GLY A 446 -14.87 -19.05 -4.43
C GLY A 446 -14.97 -20.10 -5.54
N ASP A 447 -14.00 -20.11 -6.46
CA ASP A 447 -13.90 -21.08 -7.56
C ASP A 447 -13.21 -22.39 -7.12
N SER A 448 -12.77 -23.23 -8.07
CA SER A 448 -12.21 -24.57 -7.81
C SER A 448 -10.94 -24.61 -6.94
N GLY A 449 -10.49 -23.46 -6.43
CA GLY A 449 -9.30 -23.34 -5.62
C GLY A 449 -8.02 -23.56 -6.45
N PRO A 450 -6.84 -23.42 -5.82
CA PRO A 450 -5.59 -23.84 -6.43
C PRO A 450 -5.63 -25.35 -6.76
N LYS A 451 -4.81 -25.81 -7.72
CA LYS A 451 -4.80 -27.23 -8.13
C LYS A 451 -4.45 -28.20 -6.99
N GLY A 452 -3.68 -27.73 -6.00
CA GLY A 452 -3.33 -28.52 -4.81
C GLY A 452 -4.48 -28.66 -3.83
N THR A 453 -4.68 -29.85 -3.27
CA THR A 453 -5.79 -30.15 -2.35
C THR A 453 -5.46 -29.84 -0.88
N THR A 454 -4.18 -29.80 -0.51
CA THR A 454 -3.80 -29.75 0.91
C THR A 454 -3.86 -28.35 1.52
N TYR A 455 -4.11 -27.31 0.70
CA TYR A 455 -4.35 -25.95 1.17
C TYR A 455 -5.64 -25.78 1.97
N LEU A 456 -6.53 -26.77 1.93
CA LEU A 456 -7.72 -26.86 2.76
C LEU A 456 -7.61 -27.93 3.85
N GLU A 457 -6.59 -28.79 3.80
CA GLU A 457 -6.45 -29.88 4.75
C GLU A 457 -6.08 -29.36 6.14
N ASP A 458 -6.55 -30.10 7.15
CA ASP A 458 -6.18 -29.87 8.54
C ASP A 458 -4.75 -30.36 8.75
N ASP A 459 -4.06 -29.73 9.69
CA ASP A 459 -2.73 -30.13 10.11
C ASP A 459 -2.82 -30.53 11.57
N ASP A 460 -2.62 -31.82 11.81
CA ASP A 460 -2.77 -32.46 13.12
C ASP A 460 -1.74 -31.97 14.15
N ILE A 461 -0.76 -31.14 13.74
CA ILE A 461 0.21 -30.50 14.62
C ILE A 461 -0.16 -29.02 14.78
N LEU A 462 -0.36 -28.32 13.67
CA LEU A 462 -0.48 -26.87 13.63
C LEU A 462 -1.89 -26.36 13.83
N TYR A 463 -2.91 -26.92 13.20
CA TYR A 463 -4.24 -26.31 13.19
C TYR A 463 -5.23 -27.10 14.04
N LYS A 464 -5.23 -28.44 13.96
CA LYS A 464 -6.10 -29.34 14.75
C LYS A 464 -7.57 -28.89 14.75
N TYR A 465 -8.04 -28.28 13.66
CA TYR A 465 -9.38 -27.72 13.62
C TYR A 465 -10.47 -28.79 13.50
N LYS A 466 -10.15 -29.99 13.01
CA LYS A 466 -11.04 -31.16 13.00
C LYS A 466 -11.17 -31.80 14.38
N GLU A 467 -10.10 -31.78 15.18
CA GLU A 467 -10.11 -32.28 16.55
C GLU A 467 -10.89 -31.33 17.48
N LYS A 468 -10.72 -30.01 17.30
CA LYS A 468 -11.36 -28.97 18.13
C LYS A 468 -12.16 -27.93 17.31
N PRO A 469 -13.22 -28.31 16.59
CA PRO A 469 -13.94 -27.40 15.70
C PRO A 469 -14.69 -26.27 16.44
N GLU A 470 -15.16 -26.52 17.66
CA GLU A 470 -15.92 -25.52 18.43
C GLU A 470 -15.08 -24.28 18.79
N ILE A 471 -13.74 -24.42 18.89
CA ILE A 471 -12.82 -23.29 19.11
C ILE A 471 -12.87 -22.35 17.91
N TYR A 472 -12.68 -22.88 16.71
CA TYR A 472 -12.70 -22.09 15.48
C TYR A 472 -14.08 -21.51 15.20
N LYS A 473 -15.14 -22.29 15.43
CA LYS A 473 -16.52 -21.80 15.35
C LYS A 473 -16.77 -20.60 16.25
N SER A 474 -16.32 -20.68 17.51
CA SER A 474 -16.47 -19.59 18.48
C SER A 474 -15.63 -18.36 18.09
N PHE A 475 -14.41 -18.57 17.59
CA PHE A 475 -13.58 -17.49 17.06
C PHE A 475 -14.23 -16.78 15.87
N ILE A 476 -14.74 -17.52 14.89
CA ILE A 476 -15.45 -16.94 13.73
C ILE A 476 -16.71 -16.20 14.17
N GLN A 477 -17.43 -16.68 15.18
CA GLN A 477 -18.57 -15.95 15.72
C GLN A 477 -18.16 -14.60 16.33
N ARG A 478 -17.06 -14.53 17.08
CA ARG A 478 -16.55 -13.25 17.61
C ARG A 478 -16.16 -12.27 16.51
N VAL A 479 -15.56 -12.76 15.42
CA VAL A 479 -15.24 -11.93 14.24
C VAL A 479 -16.52 -11.35 13.63
N LYS A 480 -17.57 -12.16 13.52
CA LYS A 480 -18.88 -11.71 13.01
C LYS A 480 -19.51 -10.67 13.93
N ASP A 481 -19.59 -10.96 15.22
CA ASP A 481 -20.17 -10.07 16.22
C ASP A 481 -19.43 -8.72 16.26
N TYR A 482 -18.10 -8.74 16.20
CA TYR A 482 -17.28 -7.54 16.10
C TYR A 482 -17.62 -6.73 14.84
N THR A 483 -17.69 -7.36 13.67
CA THR A 483 -17.98 -6.67 12.41
C THR A 483 -19.36 -6.00 12.41
N ILE A 484 -20.37 -6.68 12.95
CA ILE A 484 -21.72 -6.12 13.12
C ILE A 484 -21.66 -4.91 14.06
N SER A 485 -20.99 -5.07 15.21
CA SER A 485 -20.93 -4.02 16.22
C SER A 485 -20.19 -2.76 15.76
N GLU A 486 -19.12 -2.93 14.97
CA GLU A 486 -18.25 -1.84 14.56
C GLU A 486 -18.78 -1.11 13.30
N TYR A 487 -19.33 -1.86 12.35
CA TYR A 487 -19.68 -1.33 11.03
C TYR A 487 -21.18 -1.28 10.72
N ASP A 488 -22.04 -1.86 11.57
CA ASP A 488 -23.48 -1.99 11.32
C ASP A 488 -23.78 -2.65 9.95
N ILE A 489 -23.00 -3.69 9.62
CA ILE A 489 -23.15 -4.49 8.41
C ILE A 489 -23.12 -5.98 8.74
N GLU A 490 -23.79 -6.77 7.90
CA GLU A 490 -23.66 -8.23 7.94
C GLU A 490 -22.25 -8.64 7.48
N PRO A 491 -21.51 -9.44 8.27
CA PRO A 491 -20.17 -9.91 7.93
C PRO A 491 -20.22 -10.94 6.80
N GLU A 492 -19.70 -10.56 5.64
CA GLU A 492 -19.58 -11.47 4.49
C GLU A 492 -18.41 -12.43 4.69
N MET A 493 -18.71 -13.68 5.08
CA MET A 493 -17.71 -14.72 5.32
C MET A 493 -17.56 -15.73 4.17
N ASP A 494 -18.47 -15.69 3.19
CA ASP A 494 -18.43 -16.57 2.02
C ASP A 494 -17.56 -15.99 0.89
N ASN A 495 -17.35 -14.67 0.88
CA ASN A 495 -16.41 -14.00 -0.01
C ASN A 495 -14.99 -14.07 0.58
N PRO A 496 -14.02 -14.71 -0.11
CA PRO A 496 -12.67 -14.89 0.42
C PRO A 496 -11.97 -13.59 0.84
N TYR A 497 -12.17 -12.48 0.11
CA TYR A 497 -11.57 -11.21 0.47
C TYR A 497 -12.17 -10.64 1.75
N TRP A 498 -13.50 -10.59 1.84
CA TRP A 498 -14.17 -10.03 3.01
C TRP A 498 -13.98 -10.90 4.25
N ALA A 499 -14.00 -12.23 4.11
CA ALA A 499 -13.67 -13.14 5.20
C ALA A 499 -12.25 -12.91 5.73
N ALA A 500 -11.27 -12.84 4.82
CA ALA A 500 -9.88 -12.55 5.17
C ALA A 500 -9.71 -11.18 5.83
N ARG A 501 -10.41 -10.16 5.30
CA ARG A 501 -10.41 -8.81 5.85
C ARG A 501 -11.02 -8.76 7.25
N ASN A 502 -12.19 -9.37 7.47
CA ASN A 502 -12.88 -9.38 8.76
C ASN A 502 -12.01 -10.05 9.84
N ILE A 503 -11.43 -11.21 9.54
CA ILE A 503 -10.57 -11.94 10.47
C ILE A 503 -9.29 -11.13 10.76
N ALA A 504 -8.65 -10.58 9.73
CA ALA A 504 -7.43 -9.82 9.91
C ALA A 504 -7.65 -8.57 10.78
N GLU A 505 -8.70 -7.80 10.49
CA GLU A 505 -9.06 -6.59 11.22
C GLU A 505 -9.37 -6.88 12.68
N TYR A 506 -10.22 -7.90 12.94
CA TYR A 506 -10.51 -8.36 14.30
C TYR A 506 -9.24 -8.69 15.08
N VAL A 507 -8.33 -9.46 14.47
CA VAL A 507 -7.09 -9.86 15.13
C VAL A 507 -6.21 -8.64 15.42
N LYS A 508 -6.07 -7.68 14.49
CA LYS A 508 -5.24 -6.50 14.73
C LYS A 508 -5.75 -5.60 15.85
N GLU A 509 -7.06 -5.54 16.05
CA GLU A 509 -7.67 -4.65 17.05
C GLU A 509 -7.86 -5.30 18.42
N ASN A 510 -7.84 -6.63 18.49
CA ASN A 510 -8.09 -7.38 19.72
C ASN A 510 -6.85 -8.12 20.27
N TYR A 511 -5.74 -8.17 19.52
CA TYR A 511 -4.49 -8.84 19.91
C TYR A 511 -3.31 -7.85 19.89
N HIS A 512 -2.33 -8.01 20.79
CA HIS A 512 -1.10 -7.17 20.91
C HIS A 512 0.14 -8.07 21.05
N TYR A 513 1.33 -7.45 21.09
CA TYR A 513 2.63 -8.15 21.14
C TYR A 513 3.03 -8.59 22.56
N PRO A 514 3.74 -9.72 22.75
CA PRO A 514 4.22 -10.16 24.06
C PRO A 514 5.22 -9.20 24.71
N LYS A 515 5.18 -9.09 26.05
CA LYS A 515 6.30 -8.61 26.88
C LYS A 515 6.31 -9.29 28.26
N ASP A 516 7.50 -9.53 28.83
CA ASP A 516 7.69 -9.86 30.23
C ASP A 516 7.98 -8.62 31.11
N GLU A 517 8.03 -8.81 32.42
CA GLU A 517 8.28 -7.75 33.43
C GLU A 517 9.62 -7.01 33.22
N GLU A 518 10.59 -7.63 32.54
CA GLU A 518 11.96 -7.12 32.40
C GLU A 518 12.18 -6.22 31.17
N GLY A 519 11.29 -6.22 30.18
CA GLY A 519 11.60 -5.52 28.93
C GLY A 519 11.52 -6.38 27.68
N PHE A 520 11.61 -7.69 27.83
CA PHE A 520 11.88 -8.60 26.74
C PHE A 520 10.58 -9.16 26.20
N TYR A 521 10.60 -9.50 24.92
CA TYR A 521 9.44 -10.12 24.29
C TYR A 521 9.24 -11.49 24.92
N ALA A 522 8.15 -11.66 25.68
CA ALA A 522 7.78 -12.94 26.27
C ALA A 522 7.72 -13.98 25.14
N THR A 523 8.68 -14.90 25.14
CA THR A 523 8.89 -15.86 24.06
C THR A 523 8.42 -17.26 24.42
N TYR A 524 8.11 -17.48 25.71
CA TYR A 524 7.98 -18.82 26.24
C TYR A 524 7.38 -18.83 27.67
N ASP A 525 6.43 -19.73 27.97
CA ASP A 525 6.11 -20.19 29.33
C ASP A 525 6.19 -21.74 29.40
N TYR A 526 7.24 -22.26 30.07
CA TYR A 526 7.59 -23.68 30.23
C TYR A 526 6.68 -24.42 31.18
N GLU A 527 6.08 -23.73 32.14
CA GLU A 527 5.18 -24.36 33.10
C GLU A 527 3.80 -24.61 32.48
N LYS A 528 3.37 -23.76 31.53
CA LYS A 528 2.08 -23.88 30.85
C LYS A 528 2.14 -24.43 29.41
N GLY A 529 3.34 -24.63 28.87
CA GLY A 529 3.53 -25.11 27.49
C GLY A 529 3.11 -24.09 26.43
N ASN A 530 3.34 -22.79 26.69
CA ASN A 530 2.98 -21.69 25.79
C ASN A 530 4.20 -21.20 25.01
N TYR A 531 4.17 -21.44 23.70
CA TYR A 531 5.19 -21.06 22.73
C TYR A 531 4.73 -19.87 21.88
N ASN A 532 5.68 -19.03 21.44
CA ASN A 532 5.45 -18.00 20.41
C ASN A 532 4.86 -18.57 19.10
N SER A 533 5.02 -19.88 18.89
CA SER A 533 4.55 -20.61 17.72
C SER A 533 3.55 -21.71 18.08
N ASN A 534 2.72 -21.50 19.12
CA ASN A 534 1.67 -22.45 19.49
C ASN A 534 0.82 -22.88 18.29
N PRO A 535 0.28 -24.10 18.32
CA PRO A 535 -0.77 -24.52 17.41
C PRO A 535 -1.89 -23.45 17.31
N GLY A 536 -2.37 -23.23 16.10
CA GLY A 536 -3.42 -22.26 15.76
C GLY A 536 -4.70 -22.44 16.56
N ASN A 537 -5.09 -23.68 16.92
CA ASN A 537 -6.25 -23.91 17.78
C ASN A 537 -6.04 -23.34 19.18
N LEU A 538 -4.87 -23.53 19.79
CA LEU A 538 -4.57 -22.96 21.11
C LEU A 538 -4.59 -21.43 21.05
N LYS A 539 -4.10 -20.81 19.96
CA LYS A 539 -4.19 -19.36 19.78
C LYS A 539 -5.63 -18.84 19.56
N ALA A 540 -6.46 -19.59 18.84
CA ALA A 540 -7.88 -19.28 18.70
C ALA A 540 -8.64 -19.47 20.03
N GLU A 541 -8.27 -20.46 20.84
CA GLU A 541 -8.82 -20.74 22.18
C GLU A 541 -8.51 -19.61 23.15
N LEU A 542 -7.25 -19.16 23.21
CA LEU A 542 -6.80 -18.08 24.09
C LEU A 542 -7.60 -16.79 23.90
N SER A 543 -8.13 -16.54 22.70
CA SER A 543 -8.98 -15.38 22.44
C SER A 543 -10.39 -15.42 23.03
N ALA A 544 -10.72 -16.47 23.78
CA ALA A 544 -11.96 -16.58 24.54
C ALA A 544 -11.77 -16.32 26.05
N ASP A 545 -10.53 -16.16 26.56
CA ASP A 545 -10.26 -15.98 27.99
C ASP A 545 -9.94 -14.52 28.33
N ASP A 546 -10.88 -13.85 29.01
CA ASP A 546 -10.72 -12.47 29.49
C ASP A 546 -9.59 -12.32 30.53
N ASN A 547 -9.11 -13.42 31.14
CA ASN A 547 -8.04 -13.42 32.14
C ASN A 547 -6.63 -13.63 31.56
N TYR A 548 -6.50 -14.01 30.28
CA TYR A 548 -5.23 -13.85 29.58
C TYR A 548 -5.11 -12.36 29.23
N THR A 549 -4.66 -11.55 30.21
CA THR A 549 -4.64 -10.06 30.28
C THR A 549 -3.75 -9.36 29.24
N ASP A 550 -3.66 -9.92 28.06
CA ASP A 550 -4.24 -9.36 26.85
C ASP A 550 -3.86 -10.42 25.78
N ASN A 551 -4.63 -10.64 24.70
CA ASN A 551 -4.32 -11.62 23.62
C ASN A 551 -2.94 -11.48 22.91
N ILE A 552 -1.87 -11.97 23.54
CA ILE A 552 -0.47 -11.85 23.11
C ILE A 552 -0.17 -12.72 21.88
N ILE A 553 0.28 -12.11 20.78
CA ILE A 553 0.67 -12.83 19.56
C ILE A 553 1.72 -12.07 18.73
N ALA A 554 2.69 -12.80 18.16
CA ALA A 554 3.68 -12.31 17.21
C ALA A 554 3.38 -12.86 15.80
N CYS A 555 4.12 -12.39 14.77
CA CYS A 555 3.86 -12.73 13.37
C CYS A 555 3.71 -14.24 13.07
N SER A 556 4.48 -15.11 13.75
CA SER A 556 4.39 -16.58 13.58
C SER A 556 3.08 -17.15 14.10
N GLY A 557 2.72 -16.84 15.35
CA GLY A 557 1.47 -17.29 15.94
C GLY A 557 0.26 -16.77 15.18
N THR A 558 0.32 -15.51 14.73
CA THR A 558 -0.74 -14.91 13.90
C THR A 558 -0.89 -15.66 12.59
N GLY A 559 0.22 -15.92 11.89
CA GLY A 559 0.21 -16.66 10.63
C GLY A 559 -0.43 -18.04 10.77
N ALA A 560 -0.06 -18.81 11.79
CA ALA A 560 -0.61 -20.14 12.04
C ALA A 560 -2.12 -20.10 12.37
N MET A 561 -2.54 -19.19 13.26
CA MET A 561 -3.94 -19.04 13.65
C MET A 561 -4.83 -18.65 12.46
N LEU A 562 -4.41 -17.66 11.67
CA LEU A 562 -5.16 -17.21 10.50
C LEU A 562 -5.27 -18.30 9.44
N CYS A 563 -4.18 -19.02 9.14
CA CYS A 563 -4.24 -20.16 8.23
C CYS A 563 -5.27 -21.20 8.68
N GLY A 564 -5.25 -21.59 9.96
CA GLY A 564 -6.25 -22.51 10.50
C GLY A 564 -7.68 -21.97 10.38
N ALA A 565 -7.89 -20.69 10.66
CA ALA A 565 -9.21 -20.05 10.58
C ALA A 565 -9.74 -20.01 9.14
N PHE A 566 -8.91 -19.65 8.16
CA PHE A 566 -9.29 -19.63 6.75
C PHE A 566 -9.61 -21.04 6.24
N ARG A 567 -8.76 -22.03 6.55
CA ARG A 567 -8.99 -23.42 6.16
C ARG A 567 -10.26 -24.00 6.78
N TYR A 568 -10.51 -23.67 8.05
CA TYR A 568 -11.74 -24.08 8.75
C TYR A 568 -13.01 -23.58 8.07
N ILE A 569 -13.00 -22.35 7.53
CA ILE A 569 -14.14 -21.80 6.76
C ILE A 569 -14.09 -22.13 5.26
N GLY A 570 -13.20 -23.03 4.83
CA GLY A 570 -13.14 -23.50 3.44
C GLY A 570 -12.39 -22.57 2.48
N ILE A 571 -11.58 -21.64 2.98
CA ILE A 571 -10.76 -20.75 2.15
C ILE A 571 -9.32 -21.29 2.08
N PRO A 572 -8.79 -21.58 0.87
CA PRO A 572 -7.41 -22.01 0.71
C PRO A 572 -6.45 -20.95 1.22
N ALA A 573 -5.60 -21.33 2.17
CA ALA A 573 -4.68 -20.41 2.82
C ALA A 573 -3.37 -21.08 3.21
N THR A 574 -2.33 -20.26 3.26
CA THR A 574 -0.98 -20.67 3.57
C THR A 574 -0.22 -19.48 4.16
N TRP A 575 0.92 -19.70 4.81
CA TRP A 575 1.68 -18.63 5.44
C TRP A 575 3.09 -18.59 4.89
N ILE A 576 3.63 -17.38 4.70
CA ILE A 576 4.92 -17.17 4.03
C ILE A 576 5.93 -16.51 4.95
N GLY A 577 7.19 -16.88 4.80
CA GLY A 577 8.32 -16.23 5.48
C GLY A 577 9.08 -15.29 4.53
N VAL A 578 9.39 -14.08 5.00
CA VAL A 578 10.10 -13.08 4.18
C VAL A 578 11.33 -12.52 4.87
N SER A 579 12.43 -12.44 4.13
CA SER A 579 13.64 -11.70 4.52
C SER A 579 13.59 -10.27 4.05
N GLN A 580 14.23 -9.37 4.77
CA GLN A 580 14.30 -7.96 4.44
C GLN A 580 15.75 -7.49 4.42
N GLU A 581 16.19 -6.96 3.28
CA GLU A 581 17.45 -6.22 3.19
C GLU A 581 17.39 -5.04 4.17
N GLN A 582 18.36 -4.97 5.11
CA GLN A 582 18.47 -3.77 5.94
C GLN A 582 18.93 -2.62 5.06
N THR A 583 18.16 -1.56 5.08
CA THR A 583 18.51 -0.29 4.45
C THR A 583 19.33 0.55 5.46
N TRP A 584 20.11 1.49 4.93
CA TRP A 584 21.01 2.33 5.72
C TRP A 584 20.38 3.48 6.47
N ASP A 585 19.06 3.64 6.33
CA ASP A 585 18.21 4.45 7.20
C ASP A 585 18.28 4.04 8.68
N THR A 586 18.95 2.93 9.01
CA THR A 586 19.29 2.50 10.37
C THR A 586 20.73 2.81 10.81
N TRP A 587 21.57 3.39 9.96
CA TRP A 587 22.96 3.76 10.27
C TRP A 587 23.03 5.25 10.65
N PRO A 588 23.63 5.61 11.80
CA PRO A 588 23.82 7.01 12.13
C PRO A 588 24.98 7.56 11.30
N THR A 589 24.78 8.72 10.64
CA THR A 589 25.57 9.96 10.72
C THR A 589 25.62 10.77 9.43
N GLU A 590 25.80 12.08 9.61
CA GLU A 590 25.54 13.23 8.74
C GLU A 590 26.31 13.29 7.40
N ASP A 591 27.15 12.30 7.09
CA ASP A 591 28.16 12.39 6.01
C ASP A 591 28.32 11.12 5.13
N LYS A 592 27.53 10.06 5.30
CA LYS A 592 27.58 8.89 4.39
C LYS A 592 26.50 8.95 3.32
N ASP A 593 26.92 8.71 2.09
CA ASP A 593 26.01 8.53 0.97
C ASP A 593 25.25 7.19 1.12
N GLU A 594 23.94 7.22 0.90
CA GLU A 594 23.01 6.10 1.08
C GLU A 594 23.16 5.04 -0.06
N PHE A 595 24.38 4.66 -0.49
CA PHE A 595 24.67 3.82 -1.69
C PHE A 595 25.65 2.65 -1.49
N LEU A 596 25.33 1.48 -2.06
CA LEU A 596 26.00 0.22 -1.74
C LEU A 596 27.30 0.25 -2.52
N GLU A 597 28.43 0.15 -1.83
CA GLU A 597 29.71 0.09 -2.50
C GLU A 597 29.93 -1.28 -3.13
N PHE A 598 30.84 -1.32 -4.12
CA PHE A 598 31.22 -2.58 -4.76
C PHE A 598 31.77 -3.57 -3.72
N ASN A 599 31.21 -4.79 -3.70
CA ASN A 599 31.47 -5.85 -2.70
C ASN A 599 30.97 -5.58 -1.28
N GLU A 600 30.28 -4.46 -1.03
CA GLU A 600 29.64 -4.24 0.26
C GLU A 600 28.47 -5.22 0.45
N GLU A 601 28.36 -5.75 1.67
CA GLU A 601 27.28 -6.66 2.04
C GLU A 601 26.38 -5.98 3.08
N SER A 602 25.10 -5.90 2.78
CA SER A 602 24.08 -5.50 3.75
C SER A 602 23.63 -6.71 4.56
N ALA A 603 23.46 -6.49 5.87
CA ALA A 603 22.84 -7.46 6.75
C ALA A 603 21.34 -7.61 6.45
N VAL A 604 20.80 -8.78 6.80
CA VAL A 604 19.36 -9.05 6.71
C VAL A 604 18.72 -8.86 8.07
N GLY A 605 17.62 -8.12 8.11
CA GLY A 605 16.87 -7.83 9.32
C GLY A 605 16.12 -9.05 9.86
N ASN A 606 15.42 -8.86 10.98
CA ASN A 606 14.47 -9.85 11.47
C ASN A 606 13.34 -9.99 10.43
N GLY A 607 13.01 -11.23 10.07
CA GLY A 607 12.00 -11.52 9.05
C GLY A 607 10.59 -11.22 9.50
N HIS A 608 9.63 -11.37 8.60
CA HIS A 608 8.20 -11.31 8.95
C HIS A 608 7.45 -12.50 8.33
N ARG A 609 6.28 -12.80 8.88
CA ARG A 609 5.38 -13.84 8.38
C ARG A 609 4.02 -13.27 8.02
N TYR A 610 3.55 -13.63 6.84
CA TYR A 610 2.23 -13.22 6.32
C TYR A 610 1.37 -14.44 6.03
N ASN A 611 0.09 -14.23 5.76
CA ASN A 611 -0.76 -15.22 5.14
C ASN A 611 -0.93 -14.90 3.65
N HIS A 612 -0.94 -15.92 2.81
CA HIS A 612 -1.46 -15.87 1.47
C HIS A 612 -2.83 -16.55 1.46
N VAL A 613 -3.82 -15.85 0.91
CA VAL A 613 -5.20 -16.30 0.77
C VAL A 613 -5.52 -16.38 -0.71
N TRP A 614 -6.14 -17.49 -1.15
CA TRP A 614 -6.58 -17.64 -2.52
C TRP A 614 -7.88 -16.85 -2.74
N LEU A 615 -7.83 -15.87 -3.65
CA LEU A 615 -8.98 -15.00 -3.98
C LEU A 615 -9.62 -15.35 -5.33
N GLY A 616 -9.52 -16.62 -5.74
CA GLY A 616 -10.00 -17.13 -7.02
C GLY A 616 -8.96 -17.01 -8.15
N GLU A 617 -9.17 -17.70 -9.27
CA GLU A 617 -8.32 -17.70 -10.47
C GLU A 617 -8.04 -16.29 -11.00
N PHE A 618 -8.98 -15.36 -10.81
CA PHE A 618 -8.86 -13.98 -11.27
C PHE A 618 -7.77 -13.19 -10.52
N TYR A 619 -7.64 -13.38 -9.20
CA TYR A 619 -6.69 -12.63 -8.36
C TYR A 619 -5.59 -13.51 -7.75
N LYS A 620 -5.74 -14.83 -7.77
CA LYS A 620 -4.80 -15.83 -7.25
C LYS A 620 -4.44 -15.61 -5.78
N TRP A 621 -3.21 -15.94 -5.38
CA TRP A 621 -2.70 -15.79 -4.03
C TRP A 621 -2.44 -14.32 -3.67
N GLN A 622 -3.10 -13.84 -2.61
CA GLN A 622 -2.98 -12.47 -2.13
C GLN A 622 -2.58 -12.41 -0.66
N ARG A 623 -1.72 -11.43 -0.33
CA ARG A 623 -1.17 -11.27 1.02
C ARG A 623 -2.20 -10.66 1.98
N PHE A 624 -2.36 -11.28 3.14
CA PHE A 624 -3.02 -10.71 4.31
C PHE A 624 -2.08 -10.74 5.52
N ASP A 625 -2.04 -9.65 6.29
CA ASP A 625 -1.15 -9.50 7.45
C ASP A 625 -1.89 -8.93 8.66
N ALA A 626 -2.34 -9.84 9.52
CA ALA A 626 -3.02 -9.49 10.76
C ALA A 626 -2.07 -9.35 11.95
N THR A 627 -0.75 -9.32 11.72
CA THR A 627 0.20 -9.20 12.83
C THR A 627 -0.06 -7.88 13.56
N PRO A 628 -0.33 -7.89 14.87
CA PRO A 628 -0.57 -6.66 15.63
C PRO A 628 0.54 -5.63 15.48
N ASN A 629 0.24 -4.36 15.74
CA ASN A 629 1.28 -3.34 15.79
C ASN A 629 2.08 -3.51 17.07
N ARG A 630 3.42 -3.37 16.99
CA ARG A 630 4.25 -3.29 18.19
C ARG A 630 3.96 -1.95 18.88
N PRO A 631 3.59 -1.91 20.16
CA PRO A 631 3.37 -0.65 20.88
C PRO A 631 4.68 0.11 21.06
N ASP A 632 4.55 1.43 21.23
CA ASP A 632 5.67 2.33 21.50
C ASP A 632 6.08 2.25 22.99
N GLY A 633 7.38 2.09 23.27
CA GLY A 633 7.90 2.18 24.65
C GLY A 633 7.60 0.96 25.53
N VAL A 634 7.04 1.17 26.73
CA VAL A 634 6.73 0.10 27.72
C VAL A 634 5.23 -0.24 27.80
N GLU A 635 4.39 0.36 26.96
CA GLU A 635 2.93 0.22 27.01
C GLU A 635 2.42 -1.04 26.28
N PHE A 636 2.89 -2.22 26.71
CA PHE A 636 2.51 -3.51 26.12
C PHE A 636 1.23 -4.12 26.75
N ASP A 637 0.86 -3.70 27.96
CA ASP A 637 -0.34 -4.17 28.69
C ASP A 637 -1.58 -3.30 28.42
N LYS A 638 -1.62 -2.66 27.25
CA LYS A 638 -2.74 -1.84 26.81
C LYS A 638 -3.30 -2.42 25.53
N LYS A 639 -4.64 -2.43 25.43
CA LYS A 639 -5.36 -2.74 24.19
C LYS A 639 -4.67 -2.03 23.00
N PRO A 640 -4.45 -2.73 21.87
CA PRO A 640 -3.84 -2.14 20.68
C PRO A 640 -4.45 -0.79 20.32
N LYS A 641 -3.63 0.11 19.76
CA LYS A 641 -4.16 1.30 19.09
C LYS A 641 -5.10 0.83 17.96
N GLU A 642 -6.29 1.43 17.92
CA GLU A 642 -7.27 1.26 16.85
C GLU A 642 -6.62 1.39 15.47
N VAL A 643 -7.10 0.60 14.51
CA VAL A 643 -6.45 0.49 13.21
C VAL A 643 -7.11 1.42 12.20
N SER A 644 -6.29 2.23 11.51
CA SER A 644 -6.80 3.10 10.46
C SER A 644 -7.01 2.34 9.15
N GLN A 645 -7.88 2.88 8.27
CA GLN A 645 -8.11 2.28 6.96
C GLN A 645 -6.84 2.25 6.10
N TRP A 646 -5.92 3.21 6.29
CA TRP A 646 -4.59 3.20 5.71
C TRP A 646 -3.77 1.97 6.12
N ASP A 647 -3.67 1.67 7.43
CA ASP A 647 -2.94 0.50 7.90
C ASP A 647 -3.54 -0.80 7.37
N MET A 648 -4.88 -0.87 7.31
CA MET A 648 -5.51 -2.07 6.76
C MET A 648 -5.37 -2.22 5.24
N MET A 649 -5.38 -1.13 4.46
CA MET A 649 -5.05 -1.18 3.02
C MET A 649 -3.59 -1.58 2.77
N LEU A 650 -2.67 -1.31 3.70
CA LEU A 650 -1.28 -1.78 3.65
C LEU A 650 -1.12 -3.26 4.05
N ARG A 651 -2.18 -3.90 4.53
CA ARG A 651 -2.15 -5.26 5.10
C ARG A 651 -3.13 -6.22 4.47
N SER A 652 -4.06 -5.73 3.67
CA SER A 652 -5.08 -6.51 2.95
C SER A 652 -4.79 -6.39 1.46
N ALA A 653 -4.23 -7.44 0.86
CA ALA A 653 -3.89 -7.51 -0.57
C ALA A 653 -2.94 -6.40 -1.09
N SER A 654 -2.07 -5.86 -0.23
CA SER A 654 -1.19 -4.73 -0.55
C SER A 654 0.10 -5.09 -1.34
N GLY A 655 0.32 -6.38 -1.59
CA GLY A 655 1.61 -6.89 -2.05
C GLY A 655 2.67 -6.95 -0.94
N VAL A 656 3.89 -7.31 -1.32
CA VAL A 656 5.07 -7.39 -0.42
C VAL A 656 6.11 -6.40 -0.91
N GLU A 657 6.64 -5.57 0.00
CA GLU A 657 7.67 -4.55 -0.29
C GLU A 657 8.81 -5.12 -1.15
N SER A 658 9.25 -4.37 -2.18
CA SER A 658 10.28 -4.83 -3.13
C SER A 658 11.60 -5.24 -2.47
N ARG A 659 11.97 -4.66 -1.32
CA ARG A 659 13.17 -5.03 -0.55
C ARG A 659 13.05 -6.35 0.23
N ARG A 660 11.87 -6.99 0.21
CA ARG A 660 11.62 -8.26 0.89
C ARG A 660 11.66 -9.43 -0.09
N LEU A 661 12.33 -10.52 0.26
CA LEU A 661 12.39 -11.76 -0.52
C LEU A 661 11.62 -12.88 0.20
N ILE A 662 10.72 -13.55 -0.52
CA ILE A 662 9.89 -14.65 0.01
C ILE A 662 10.63 -15.96 -0.21
N HIS A 663 10.79 -16.74 0.86
CA HIS A 663 11.57 -17.97 0.87
C HIS A 663 10.77 -19.25 1.11
N THR A 664 9.50 -19.20 1.52
CA THR A 664 8.67 -20.42 1.70
C THR A 664 7.18 -20.13 1.82
N ILE A 665 6.36 -21.18 1.64
CA ILE A 665 4.91 -21.19 1.79
C ILE A 665 4.37 -22.14 2.90
N GLN A 666 5.12 -23.09 3.54
CA GLN A 666 4.44 -24.26 4.17
C GLN A 666 4.87 -24.85 5.52
N SER A 667 3.99 -25.74 6.01
CA SER A 667 4.03 -26.53 7.25
C SER A 667 4.82 -27.84 7.18
N GLU A 668 5.16 -28.42 6.02
CA GLU A 668 5.88 -29.71 5.99
C GLU A 668 7.30 -29.59 6.59
N PHE A 669 7.92 -28.41 6.52
CA PHE A 669 9.18 -28.14 7.21
C PHE A 669 8.98 -27.89 8.72
N TRP A 670 7.76 -27.58 9.15
CA TRP A 670 7.45 -27.27 10.54
C TRP A 670 7.63 -28.47 11.48
N ALA A 671 7.21 -29.67 11.06
CA ALA A 671 7.41 -30.89 11.85
C ALA A 671 8.90 -31.16 12.12
N ASN A 672 9.75 -30.93 11.12
CA ASN A 672 11.21 -31.06 11.25
C ASN A 672 11.84 -29.92 12.08
N LEU A 673 11.22 -28.74 12.10
CA LEU A 673 11.63 -27.60 12.92
C LEU A 673 11.30 -27.82 14.40
N HIS A 674 10.10 -28.30 14.73
CA HIS A 674 9.62 -28.42 16.11
C HIS A 674 10.42 -29.43 16.95
N ASN A 675 10.85 -30.55 16.34
CA ASN A 675 11.62 -31.58 17.06
C ASN A 675 12.99 -31.08 17.56
N ALA A 676 13.62 -30.11 16.88
CA ALA A 676 14.89 -29.54 17.33
C ALA A 676 14.76 -28.55 18.50
N PHE A 677 13.55 -28.05 18.79
CA PHE A 677 13.31 -27.07 19.87
C PHE A 677 12.89 -27.70 21.21
N ALA A 678 12.47 -28.97 21.21
CA ALA A 678 11.98 -29.64 22.41
C ALA A 678 13.07 -29.81 23.49
N ASP A 679 14.35 -29.84 23.09
CA ASP A 679 15.51 -30.10 23.97
C ASP A 679 16.44 -28.87 24.16
N CYS A 680 15.99 -27.66 23.84
CA CYS A 680 16.77 -26.45 24.07
C CYS A 680 16.60 -25.92 25.51
N GLU A 681 17.62 -26.14 26.35
CA GLU A 681 17.68 -25.59 27.72
C GLU A 681 17.95 -24.07 27.77
N GLU A 682 18.40 -23.44 26.68
CA GLU A 682 18.74 -22.01 26.65
C GLU A 682 17.64 -21.14 26.02
N HIS A 683 17.46 -19.94 26.59
CA HIS A 683 16.51 -18.87 26.24
C HIS A 683 16.67 -18.30 24.81
N VAL A 684 16.60 -19.13 23.78
CA VAL A 684 16.79 -18.69 22.39
C VAL A 684 15.45 -18.22 21.82
N ASN A 685 15.32 -16.90 21.70
CA ASN A 685 14.24 -16.23 20.97
C ASN A 685 14.30 -16.65 19.47
N SER A 686 13.64 -17.77 19.12
CA SER A 686 13.83 -18.51 17.87
C SER A 686 12.99 -18.02 16.69
N CYS A 687 12.31 -16.88 16.83
CA CYS A 687 12.00 -16.04 15.66
C CYS A 687 13.29 -15.74 14.85
N GLY A 688 14.47 -15.88 15.47
CA GLY A 688 15.82 -15.93 14.91
C GLY A 688 16.24 -17.17 14.12
N ALA A 689 16.03 -18.36 14.67
CA ALA A 689 16.59 -19.59 14.12
C ALA A 689 15.86 -20.09 12.87
N THR A 690 14.61 -19.67 12.68
CA THR A 690 13.69 -20.12 11.63
C THR A 690 13.53 -19.14 10.47
N ARG A 691 14.42 -18.14 10.35
CA ARG A 691 14.05 -16.91 9.65
C ARG A 691 13.62 -17.09 8.20
N TYR A 692 14.25 -17.95 7.40
CA TYR A 692 14.07 -17.95 5.94
C TYR A 692 14.12 -19.32 5.27
N ASN A 693 13.87 -20.40 6.02
CA ASN A 693 14.10 -21.79 5.60
C ASN A 693 15.53 -22.04 5.09
N LEU A 694 16.46 -21.53 5.89
CA LEU A 694 17.79 -22.09 6.08
C LEU A 694 17.70 -23.00 7.29
N LEU A 695 17.91 -24.31 7.10
CA LEU A 695 17.70 -25.28 8.15
C LEU A 695 18.88 -26.25 8.26
N GLY A 696 19.49 -26.28 9.45
CA GLY A 696 20.33 -27.39 9.87
C GLY A 696 19.48 -28.45 10.58
N THR A 697 19.36 -29.65 10.01
CA THR A 697 18.76 -30.81 10.69
C THR A 697 19.78 -31.93 10.91
N TYR A 698 19.47 -32.83 11.82
CA TYR A 698 20.39 -33.86 12.30
C TYR A 698 19.67 -35.19 12.43
N THR A 699 20.34 -36.30 12.14
CA THR A 699 19.83 -37.63 12.51
C THR A 699 19.74 -37.80 14.03
N PHE A 700 20.67 -37.20 14.78
CA PHE A 700 20.73 -37.19 16.24
C PHE A 700 20.78 -35.74 16.75
N PRO A 701 19.64 -35.02 16.83
CA PRO A 701 19.60 -33.62 17.24
C PRO A 701 20.20 -33.36 18.62
N GLU A 702 20.14 -34.34 19.52
CA GLU A 702 20.69 -34.26 20.87
C GLU A 702 22.21 -34.01 20.89
N ASP A 703 22.93 -34.38 19.81
CA ASP A 703 24.38 -34.27 19.70
C ASP A 703 24.85 -32.85 19.26
N PHE A 704 23.95 -32.00 18.77
CA PHE A 704 24.28 -30.71 18.14
C PHE A 704 23.62 -29.51 18.81
N HIS A 705 24.28 -28.36 18.74
CA HIS A 705 23.63 -27.07 19.00
C HIS A 705 22.68 -26.70 17.85
N LEU A 706 21.70 -25.83 18.11
CA LEU A 706 20.91 -25.22 17.04
C LEU A 706 21.83 -24.58 16.01
N SER A 707 21.58 -24.85 14.72
CA SER A 707 22.39 -24.33 13.63
C SER A 707 22.37 -22.80 13.63
N ARG A 708 23.53 -22.18 13.47
CA ARG A 708 23.64 -20.74 13.23
C ARG A 708 23.44 -20.47 11.75
N ASN A 709 22.65 -19.45 11.43
CA ASN A 709 22.41 -19.01 10.06
C ASN A 709 22.80 -17.54 9.89
N THR A 710 23.27 -17.18 8.70
CA THR A 710 23.54 -15.79 8.31
C THR A 710 23.05 -15.56 6.89
N ILE A 711 22.36 -14.45 6.65
CA ILE A 711 22.03 -13.98 5.30
C ILE A 711 22.62 -12.59 5.09
N ARG A 712 23.16 -12.36 3.89
CA ARG A 712 23.69 -11.09 3.40
C ARG A 712 23.17 -10.81 2.00
N TYR A 713 22.92 -9.53 1.71
CA TYR A 713 22.62 -9.05 0.36
C TYR A 713 23.81 -8.27 -0.17
N ARG A 714 24.12 -8.47 -1.44
CA ARG A 714 25.11 -7.69 -2.18
C ARG A 714 24.47 -7.14 -3.44
N ALA A 715 24.69 -5.84 -3.71
CA ALA A 715 24.30 -5.26 -5.00
C ALA A 715 25.15 -5.86 -6.14
N ILE A 716 24.55 -6.01 -7.31
CA ILE A 716 25.27 -6.48 -8.51
C ILE A 716 25.21 -5.46 -9.66
N GLN A 717 24.61 -4.30 -9.41
CA GLN A 717 24.43 -3.19 -10.34
C GLN A 717 24.82 -1.90 -9.61
N PHE A 718 25.67 -1.10 -10.23
CA PHE A 718 26.25 0.10 -9.60
C PHE A 718 26.32 1.26 -10.59
N VAL A 719 25.90 2.44 -10.12
CA VAL A 719 26.25 3.73 -10.71
C VAL A 719 27.58 4.19 -10.12
N ASN A 720 28.50 4.64 -10.97
CA ASN A 720 29.83 5.08 -10.58
C ASN A 720 30.15 6.46 -11.15
N ASN A 721 31.13 7.13 -10.55
CA ASN A 721 31.74 8.34 -11.08
C ASN A 721 30.72 9.38 -11.56
N VAL A 722 29.76 9.76 -10.71
CA VAL A 722 28.84 10.86 -11.03
C VAL A 722 29.68 12.14 -11.14
N ARG A 723 29.66 12.73 -12.33
CA ARG A 723 30.40 13.92 -12.72
C ARG A 723 29.41 15.04 -13.00
N LEU A 724 29.78 16.25 -12.59
CA LEU A 724 29.01 17.46 -12.81
C LEU A 724 29.95 18.54 -13.35
N VAL A 725 29.60 19.09 -14.52
CA VAL A 725 30.27 20.26 -15.11
C VAL A 725 29.22 21.33 -15.34
N ILE A 726 29.40 22.50 -14.72
CA ILE A 726 28.53 23.66 -14.90
C ILE A 726 29.32 24.71 -15.70
N ASP A 727 28.78 25.16 -16.82
CA ASP A 727 29.38 26.21 -17.63
C ASP A 727 28.97 27.62 -17.17
N GLU A 728 29.53 28.65 -17.82
CA GLU A 728 29.24 30.07 -17.52
C GLU A 728 27.76 30.45 -17.74
N SER A 729 27.03 29.69 -18.57
CA SER A 729 25.60 29.87 -18.82
C SER A 729 24.71 29.18 -17.77
N ARG A 730 25.31 28.58 -16.74
CA ARG A 730 24.66 27.70 -15.75
C ARG A 730 24.03 26.45 -16.35
N THR A 731 24.47 26.05 -17.54
CA THR A 731 24.13 24.76 -18.10
C THR A 731 24.98 23.70 -17.43
N ALA A 732 24.32 22.78 -16.73
CA ALA A 732 24.94 21.65 -16.08
C ALA A 732 24.89 20.42 -16.98
N THR A 733 26.04 19.81 -17.22
CA THR A 733 26.14 18.46 -17.78
C THR A 733 26.45 17.49 -16.64
N ILE A 734 25.59 16.49 -16.48
CA ILE A 734 25.71 15.44 -15.46
C ILE A 734 25.94 14.11 -16.16
N ASP A 735 27.10 13.51 -15.95
CA ASP A 735 27.50 12.22 -16.56
C ASP A 735 27.77 11.19 -15.47
N TRP A 736 27.57 9.90 -15.77
CA TRP A 736 27.91 8.81 -14.87
C TRP A 736 28.40 7.58 -15.63
N ASP A 737 29.05 6.67 -14.91
CA ASP A 737 29.46 5.36 -15.42
C ASP A 737 28.58 4.26 -14.80
N LEU A 738 28.48 3.12 -15.48
CA LEU A 738 27.75 1.95 -15.00
C LEU A 738 28.72 0.78 -14.82
N ALA A 739 28.62 0.07 -13.71
CA ALA A 739 29.38 -1.14 -13.44
C ALA A 739 28.49 -2.28 -12.91
N GLY A 740 28.91 -3.52 -13.15
CA GLY A 740 28.15 -4.72 -12.78
C GLY A 740 27.20 -5.22 -13.86
N ASP A 741 26.24 -6.04 -13.46
CA ASP A 741 25.40 -6.86 -14.34
C ASP A 741 24.14 -6.10 -14.82
N TRP A 742 24.32 -4.90 -15.39
CA TRP A 742 23.22 -4.10 -15.95
C TRP A 742 22.51 -4.76 -17.14
N HIS A 743 23.19 -5.69 -17.83
CA HIS A 743 22.61 -6.49 -18.91
C HIS A 743 21.43 -7.37 -18.45
N LEU A 744 21.29 -7.61 -17.14
CA LEU A 744 20.15 -8.34 -16.56
C LEU A 744 18.87 -7.49 -16.46
N ASP A 745 18.98 -6.16 -16.63
CA ASP A 745 17.87 -5.22 -16.51
C ASP A 745 17.87 -4.17 -17.62
N PRO A 746 17.57 -4.55 -18.88
CA PRO A 746 17.60 -3.64 -20.01
C PRO A 746 16.59 -2.49 -19.90
N ASP A 747 15.53 -2.66 -19.09
CA ASP A 747 14.46 -1.68 -18.89
C ASP A 747 14.74 -0.74 -17.69
N ALA A 748 15.92 -0.84 -17.08
CA ALA A 748 16.32 0.03 -15.99
C ALA A 748 16.26 1.51 -16.40
N LYS A 749 15.82 2.34 -15.45
CA LYS A 749 15.77 3.79 -15.60
C LYS A 749 16.43 4.48 -14.41
N PHE A 750 16.90 5.69 -14.63
CA PHE A 750 17.56 6.51 -13.62
C PHE A 750 16.81 7.81 -13.35
N ASP A 751 16.75 8.19 -12.08
CA ASP A 751 16.39 9.54 -11.68
C ASP A 751 17.67 10.29 -11.29
N VAL A 752 17.80 11.51 -11.82
CA VAL A 752 18.84 12.47 -11.45
C VAL A 752 18.22 13.50 -10.52
N ILE A 753 18.69 13.54 -9.28
CA ILE A 753 18.06 14.28 -8.18
C ILE A 753 19.06 15.26 -7.58
N LEU A 754 18.69 16.54 -7.57
CA LEU A 754 19.43 17.57 -6.87
C LEU A 754 18.93 17.65 -5.43
N GLU A 755 19.84 17.57 -4.48
CA GLU A 755 19.57 17.74 -3.06
C GLU A 755 20.36 18.92 -2.49
N ARG A 756 19.76 19.65 -1.57
CA ARG A 756 20.38 20.76 -0.84
C ARG A 756 20.61 20.35 0.61
N LYS A 757 21.78 20.70 1.17
CA LYS A 757 22.02 20.53 2.61
C LYS A 757 21.20 21.57 3.35
N GLU A 758 20.30 21.11 4.22
CA GLU A 758 19.58 21.96 5.14
C GLU A 758 20.33 21.94 6.49
N ASP A 759 20.77 23.11 6.93
CA ASP A 759 21.36 23.29 8.25
C ASP A 759 20.26 23.25 9.32
N ASN A 760 20.60 22.83 10.54
CA ASN A 760 19.67 22.67 11.67
C ASN A 760 18.72 23.88 11.84
N VAL A 761 17.46 23.72 11.46
CA VAL A 761 16.36 24.58 11.89
C VAL A 761 15.45 23.72 12.78
N ASP A 762 15.23 24.15 14.02
CA ASP A 762 14.27 23.56 14.98
C ASP A 762 14.50 22.10 15.42
N ASN A 763 15.71 21.74 15.88
CA ASN A 763 16.01 20.41 16.47
C ASN A 763 15.75 19.18 15.57
N LYS A 764 15.60 19.37 14.25
CA LYS A 764 15.57 18.27 13.26
C LYS A 764 16.99 17.98 12.76
N VAL A 765 17.31 16.70 12.57
CA VAL A 765 18.63 16.21 12.14
C VAL A 765 19.08 16.90 10.84
N SER A 766 20.31 17.45 10.85
CA SER A 766 20.95 18.06 9.67
C SER A 766 21.11 17.03 8.54
N GLY A 767 20.92 17.44 7.28
CA GLY A 767 21.03 16.50 6.16
C GLY A 767 20.70 17.07 4.80
N PHE A 768 21.00 16.31 3.76
CA PHE A 768 20.59 16.64 2.39
C PHE A 768 19.12 16.28 2.18
N LYS A 769 18.32 17.25 1.71
CA LYS A 769 16.91 17.08 1.34
C LYS A 769 16.75 17.22 -0.16
N LYS A 770 15.83 16.43 -0.71
CA LYS A 770 15.43 16.52 -2.12
C LYS A 770 14.98 17.95 -2.43
N PHE A 771 15.72 18.62 -3.30
CA PHE A 771 15.43 19.96 -3.77
C PHE A 771 14.66 19.90 -5.09
N LYS A 772 15.15 19.11 -6.06
CA LYS A 772 14.53 18.99 -7.39
C LYS A 772 14.85 17.66 -8.07
N VAL A 773 13.93 17.14 -8.89
CA VAL A 773 14.26 16.10 -9.88
C VAL A 773 14.78 16.80 -11.14
N VAL A 774 16.06 16.64 -11.43
CA VAL A 774 16.72 17.26 -12.59
C VAL A 774 16.30 16.59 -13.88
N ALA A 775 16.26 15.26 -13.88
CA ALA A 775 15.75 14.43 -14.96
C ALA A 775 15.17 13.16 -14.32
N GLY A 776 13.97 12.76 -14.75
CA GLY A 776 13.32 11.56 -14.24
C GLY A 776 13.24 10.50 -15.33
N SER A 777 13.31 9.22 -14.94
CA SER A 777 13.12 8.07 -15.84
C SER A 777 14.06 8.03 -17.05
N VAL A 778 15.32 8.48 -16.89
CA VAL A 778 16.36 8.43 -17.93
C VAL A 778 16.67 6.96 -18.29
N PRO A 779 16.56 6.55 -19.57
CA PRO A 779 16.81 5.17 -19.99
C PRO A 779 18.25 4.67 -19.72
N LEU A 780 18.43 3.35 -19.55
CA LEU A 780 19.73 2.72 -19.26
C LEU A 780 20.85 3.08 -20.25
N ASN A 781 20.52 3.26 -21.52
CA ASN A 781 21.47 3.57 -22.59
C ASN A 781 21.92 5.05 -22.62
N GLU A 782 21.31 5.91 -21.81
CA GLU A 782 21.71 7.30 -21.63
C GLU A 782 22.48 7.44 -20.31
N THR A 783 23.74 7.88 -20.41
CA THR A 783 24.62 8.07 -19.24
C THR A 783 25.02 9.53 -19.03
N SER A 784 24.22 10.45 -19.58
CA SER A 784 24.44 11.89 -19.56
C SER A 784 23.11 12.62 -19.63
N VAL A 785 22.94 13.69 -18.85
CA VAL A 785 21.84 14.64 -18.98
C VAL A 785 22.32 16.07 -18.89
N LYS A 786 21.63 16.96 -19.59
CA LYS A 786 21.87 18.40 -19.55
C LYS A 786 20.66 19.12 -18.98
N THR A 787 20.91 20.06 -18.07
CA THR A 787 19.88 20.91 -17.47
C THR A 787 20.42 22.33 -17.27
N VAL A 788 19.53 23.29 -17.01
CA VAL A 788 19.92 24.66 -16.66
C VAL A 788 19.50 24.92 -15.22
N PHE A 789 20.44 25.34 -14.40
CA PHE A 789 20.17 25.73 -13.01
C PHE A 789 19.88 27.23 -12.93
N THR A 790 18.59 27.60 -12.94
CA THR A 790 18.15 29.00 -12.84
C THR A 790 18.02 29.49 -11.41
N ASP A 791 17.61 28.62 -10.48
CA ASP A 791 17.06 29.02 -9.17
C ASP A 791 17.89 28.51 -7.98
N MET A 792 19.19 28.27 -8.18
CA MET A 792 20.06 27.79 -7.11
C MET A 792 20.59 28.92 -6.25
N GLU A 793 20.38 28.81 -4.94
CA GLU A 793 20.94 29.72 -3.93
C GLU A 793 22.32 29.24 -3.45
N PRO A 794 23.16 30.13 -2.89
CA PRO A 794 24.39 29.74 -2.22
C PRO A 794 24.15 28.67 -1.14
N GLY A 795 25.00 27.64 -1.13
CA GLY A 795 24.87 26.52 -0.22
C GLY A 795 25.57 25.25 -0.71
N LYS A 796 25.47 24.20 0.11
CA LYS A 796 26.02 22.88 -0.22
C LYS A 796 24.97 22.03 -0.89
N TYR A 797 25.32 21.42 -2.01
CA TYR A 797 24.44 20.56 -2.79
C TYR A 797 25.08 19.21 -3.05
N ARG A 798 24.25 18.23 -3.36
CA ARG A 798 24.69 17.00 -4.02
C ARG A 798 23.74 16.64 -5.15
N ILE A 799 24.31 16.18 -6.25
CA ILE A 799 23.57 15.60 -7.37
C ILE A 799 23.67 14.09 -7.27
N LYS A 800 22.52 13.42 -7.14
CA LYS A 800 22.40 11.96 -7.09
C LYS A 800 21.96 11.42 -8.44
N VAL A 801 22.52 10.29 -8.83
CA VAL A 801 21.97 9.46 -9.91
C VAL A 801 21.59 8.13 -9.27
N VAL A 802 20.30 7.79 -9.31
CA VAL A 802 19.76 6.60 -8.64
C VAL A 802 18.93 5.79 -9.62
N LYS A 803 18.95 4.46 -9.48
CA LYS A 803 18.04 3.60 -10.24
C LYS A 803 16.63 3.75 -9.69
N VAL A 804 15.66 3.93 -10.58
CA VAL A 804 14.23 4.01 -10.22
C VAL A 804 13.84 2.72 -9.47
N GLY A 805 13.35 2.87 -8.23
CA GLY A 805 12.96 1.75 -7.35
C GLY A 805 14.10 1.03 -6.61
N ASP A 806 15.35 1.45 -6.81
CA ASP A 806 16.52 0.89 -6.12
C ASP A 806 17.56 1.98 -5.81
N HIS A 807 17.25 2.83 -4.84
CA HIS A 807 18.15 3.94 -4.46
C HIS A 807 19.57 3.48 -4.11
N ALA A 808 19.70 2.28 -3.54
CA ALA A 808 20.98 1.74 -3.07
C ALA A 808 21.99 1.48 -4.20
N THR A 809 21.57 1.34 -5.45
CA THR A 809 22.50 1.15 -6.59
C THR A 809 23.01 2.47 -7.17
N GLY A 810 22.61 3.60 -6.59
CA GLY A 810 22.96 4.94 -7.05
C GLY A 810 24.34 5.42 -6.62
N ASN A 811 24.65 6.67 -6.93
CA ASN A 811 25.85 7.37 -6.48
C ASN A 811 25.59 8.89 -6.48
N ALA A 812 26.46 9.67 -5.84
CA ALA A 812 26.32 11.12 -5.76
C ALA A 812 27.62 11.89 -5.99
N ARG A 813 27.46 13.16 -6.38
CA ARG A 813 28.53 14.15 -6.43
C ARG A 813 28.16 15.35 -5.58
N HIS A 814 28.97 15.63 -4.57
CA HIS A 814 28.88 16.84 -3.74
C HIS A 814 29.54 18.04 -4.43
N PHE A 815 28.95 19.22 -4.25
CA PHE A 815 29.49 20.49 -4.76
C PHE A 815 28.90 21.68 -3.99
N ASP A 816 29.60 22.81 -4.03
CA ASP A 816 29.17 24.05 -3.39
C ASP A 816 28.79 25.07 -4.46
N ILE A 817 27.76 25.86 -4.18
CA ILE A 817 27.48 27.10 -4.91
C ILE A 817 27.80 28.27 -3.99
N LEU A 818 28.69 29.14 -4.47
CA LEU A 818 29.18 30.31 -3.76
C LEU A 818 28.23 31.49 -3.85
#